data_AF-A0A936E2U4-F1
#
_entry.id   AF-A0A936E2U4-F1
#
_cell.length_a   1.000
_cell.length_b   1.000
_cell.length_c   1.000
_cell.angle_alpha   90.00
_cell.angle_beta   90.00
_cell.angle_gamma   90.00
#
_symmetry.space_group_name_H-M   'P 1'
#
loop_
_entity.id
_entity.type
_entity.pdbx_description
1 polymer ?
#
loop_
_entity_poly.entity_id
_entity_poly.type
_entity_poly.pdbx_seq_one_letter_code
_entity_poly.pdbx_strand_id
1 'polypeptide(L)'
;MLRYFWVCIVFMVVGCNKSDQAGSQRPVENWVFRSVLDLQPRILTIALHNNLWVAYHTKTGAMYKAWKGNVMFDGPVYTTAHGPQPISIGDSYMVNQHKNPWFVLNEKRDTVDVKFNYLGHRFVKGQVELMYSLQNQQFTKPILVFEKIEYQASETGQTLFERKYNTQNVPASFSVLQKINISSIVSDKQITTTGTWNIKDKAEKKVGNISFLEVDGVLNLLSNAETVFTTQFMEKPMIPNQNTLIEEKDESEEPGEGHEGLVLIGQSDCKTCHNKTLKTIGPSYTDIAKKYKNTPENITLLSSKIKNGGSGVWGNQAMTPHRDLSDEVMGKMVSYILGLHQHENTGTDNVVKTKGIEPQEKVDEGSMIPGSLVKIYNLSPTTQNFKDIKVKGKPTFAGIMPNFDNVSGGDFKELENFFLLEAKGYVKVDTAGIYIIQIWSDDGSKLSFGGKPILDNDGLHGTEYKEITVQLAKGYYPFALDYFQGAGGKFLSFNWKRPGHKEYEVISPFNIYHTTDMRGDLQGFSLPMANVSKIPGDQFPLQDVHPSFDLFQARPDDFQPRVGGMDFLSDGRLVVSTWDADGAVYIIENAQSGVPSKMKVKKIAFGLAEPLGLKVVNDTIYVMQKQEMTCLVDVNGDDIIDEYKTLSDDWDVSANFHEFGFGLTFKEGYFYATLATAINPGGASTQPQIQDRGKVVKVNQRTGETTFIASGLRTPNGIGIGYNGEIFVADNEGDWLPSSKILHVKEGAFFGSRSVDPEGTKDKKEQPPLVWLPQDEIGNSPSTPSYINIGPFKGQMIHGEVTNGGVKRVFVEEVNGNLQGCVFRFIQGLEAGINRLCWGPDGSLYVGGIGNPGNWGQSGKLYYGLQRLTYNGKPTFEMLKVEARSNGVEITFSEPLHGFDGWKKDDFEVKQWYYLPTENYGGPKMDLKRLEIVSSTLSDDKTKVFLELKGMKTKHVVYIHLLKNFISKKGNPLWSTEAWYTMNSIPTNKPGKVGKVPFIIADNILTEDEKKEGWKLLFDGKKIEHFRNFKKNTIGADWAIEQNAIHLNAKQNPNGHWQTKDGGDIITREEYENFEFVLDWKIGNCGNSGIMYNVVESDKYEYVWQTGPEMQILDNTCHPDTKYPTHRAGDLYDMIECKYPTVKPAGQWNTARIVSNKGKVTFWLNGHNVVTFSMSDPEWKQRIAKSKFKDMAGFGIAKKGYISLQDHGDKVWFKNIKIRKI
;
A
#
# COMPACT_ATOMS: atom_id res chain seq x y z
N MET A 1 -44.45 -46.69 41.35
CA MET A 1 -45.25 -46.69 40.10
C MET A 1 -44.29 -47.10 38.98
N LEU A 2 -44.18 -48.42 38.69
CA LEU A 2 -44.74 -49.14 37.52
C LEU A 2 -44.22 -48.59 36.18
N ARG A 3 -43.58 -49.33 35.24
CA ARG A 3 -43.54 -50.77 34.86
C ARG A 3 -42.25 -50.99 34.00
N TYR A 4 -41.36 -51.97 34.28
CA TYR A 4 -41.21 -53.32 33.66
C TYR A 4 -40.83 -53.31 32.15
N PHE A 5 -39.94 -54.11 31.53
CA PHE A 5 -39.30 -55.41 31.83
C PHE A 5 -38.09 -55.63 30.86
N TRP A 6 -37.13 -56.49 31.27
CA TRP A 6 -36.02 -57.10 30.52
C TRP A 6 -36.40 -57.87 29.22
N VAL A 7 -35.44 -58.12 28.30
CA VAL A 7 -35.01 -59.48 27.82
C VAL A 7 -33.91 -59.45 26.73
N CYS A 8 -32.85 -60.23 27.00
CA CYS A 8 -31.91 -61.00 26.15
C CYS A 8 -31.11 -60.38 24.98
N ILE A 9 -29.79 -60.27 25.21
CA ILE A 9 -28.72 -60.25 24.20
C ILE A 9 -28.38 -61.69 23.82
N VAL A 10 -28.57 -62.05 22.54
CA VAL A 10 -27.97 -63.24 21.92
C VAL A 10 -26.82 -62.77 21.06
N PHE A 11 -25.61 -63.21 21.40
CA PHE A 11 -24.40 -63.08 20.59
C PHE A 11 -24.57 -63.88 19.29
N MET A 12 -24.65 -63.19 18.15
CA MET A 12 -24.21 -63.73 16.86
C MET A 12 -22.95 -62.99 16.44
N VAL A 13 -21.84 -63.70 16.56
CA VAL A 13 -20.55 -63.35 15.98
C VAL A 13 -20.68 -63.45 14.47
N VAL A 14 -20.93 -62.33 13.81
CA VAL A 14 -20.60 -62.16 12.39
C VAL A 14 -19.29 -61.38 12.38
N GLY A 15 -18.21 -62.05 11.99
CA GLY A 15 -16.90 -61.43 11.86
C GLY A 15 -16.95 -60.30 10.84
N CYS A 16 -16.98 -59.06 11.33
CA CYS A 16 -16.58 -57.90 10.54
C CYS A 16 -15.06 -57.96 10.38
N ASN A 17 -14.62 -58.22 9.14
CA ASN A 17 -13.25 -58.02 8.70
C ASN A 17 -12.76 -56.64 9.17
N LYS A 18 -11.66 -56.61 9.90
CA LYS A 18 -10.86 -55.41 10.17
C LYS A 18 -10.14 -54.99 8.87
N SER A 19 -10.85 -54.40 7.91
CA SER A 19 -10.21 -53.81 6.72
C SER A 19 -10.57 -52.34 6.46
N ASP A 20 -11.38 -51.69 7.30
CA ASP A 20 -11.79 -50.29 7.08
C ASP A 20 -10.98 -49.25 7.87
N GLN A 21 -9.76 -49.61 8.33
CA GLN A 21 -8.80 -48.65 8.93
C GLN A 21 -7.76 -48.14 7.91
N ALA A 22 -8.10 -48.04 6.63
CA ALA A 22 -7.26 -47.37 5.63
C ALA A 22 -7.42 -45.84 5.75
N GLY A 23 -6.92 -45.28 6.85
CA GLY A 23 -6.95 -43.85 7.16
C GLY A 23 -5.82 -43.51 8.12
N SER A 24 -4.61 -43.98 7.80
CA SER A 24 -3.38 -43.59 8.48
C SER A 24 -3.31 -42.07 8.59
N GLN A 25 -2.85 -41.56 9.73
CA GLN A 25 -2.55 -40.13 9.90
C GLN A 25 -1.62 -39.68 8.77
N ARG A 26 -2.14 -38.88 7.81
CA ARG A 26 -1.32 -38.26 6.78
C ARG A 26 -0.33 -37.29 7.47
N PRO A 27 0.90 -37.12 6.98
CA PRO A 27 1.94 -36.32 7.66
C PRO A 27 1.58 -34.84 7.81
N VAL A 28 0.77 -34.32 6.89
CA VAL A 28 0.34 -32.93 6.80
C VAL A 28 -1.13 -32.89 6.38
N GLU A 29 -1.85 -31.82 6.74
CA GLU A 29 -3.28 -31.69 6.40
C GLU A 29 -3.48 -31.56 4.88
N ASN A 30 -2.67 -30.72 4.22
CA ASN A 30 -2.71 -30.53 2.76
C ASN A 30 -1.83 -31.56 2.05
N TRP A 31 -2.10 -32.83 2.26
CA TRP A 31 -1.24 -33.95 1.84
C TRP A 31 -1.18 -34.16 0.32
N VAL A 32 -1.97 -33.45 -0.49
CA VAL A 32 -1.84 -33.37 -1.96
C VAL A 32 -1.78 -31.90 -2.34
N PHE A 33 -0.69 -31.47 -2.96
CA PHE A 33 -0.52 -30.07 -3.34
C PHE A 33 0.34 -29.88 -4.59
N ARG A 34 0.04 -28.81 -5.33
CA ARG A 34 0.81 -28.37 -6.50
C ARG A 34 1.86 -27.37 -6.08
N SER A 35 3.05 -27.45 -6.66
CA SER A 35 4.12 -26.50 -6.35
C SER A 35 5.22 -26.52 -7.40
N VAL A 36 6.30 -25.76 -7.16
CA VAL A 36 7.53 -25.81 -7.96
C VAL A 36 8.64 -26.60 -7.26
N LEU A 37 8.24 -27.71 -6.58
CA LEU A 37 9.10 -28.57 -5.75
C LEU A 37 10.46 -28.83 -6.42
N ASP A 38 11.55 -28.66 -5.68
CA ASP A 38 12.92 -28.93 -6.17
C ASP A 38 13.26 -28.12 -7.43
N LEU A 39 12.75 -26.88 -7.51
CA LEU A 39 12.86 -25.99 -8.67
C LEU A 39 12.26 -26.58 -9.96
N GLN A 40 11.40 -27.59 -9.84
CA GLN A 40 10.69 -28.18 -10.97
C GLN A 40 9.28 -27.61 -11.02
N PRO A 41 8.88 -26.90 -12.08
CA PRO A 41 7.50 -26.50 -12.25
C PRO A 41 6.61 -27.72 -12.54
N ARG A 42 5.29 -27.57 -12.35
CA ARG A 42 4.30 -28.61 -12.69
C ARG A 42 4.48 -29.88 -11.87
N ILE A 43 4.78 -29.74 -10.58
CA ILE A 43 4.89 -30.87 -9.65
C ILE A 43 3.63 -30.96 -8.79
N LEU A 44 3.03 -32.15 -8.77
CA LEU A 44 2.06 -32.59 -7.78
C LEU A 44 2.80 -33.41 -6.72
N THR A 45 2.76 -32.95 -5.46
CA THR A 45 3.38 -33.62 -4.32
C THR A 45 2.31 -34.30 -3.47
N ILE A 46 2.59 -35.53 -3.01
CA ILE A 46 1.67 -36.35 -2.24
C ILE A 46 2.39 -36.90 -0.99
N ALA A 47 1.90 -36.54 0.19
CA ALA A 47 2.39 -37.00 1.49
C ALA A 47 1.61 -38.23 1.95
N LEU A 48 2.04 -39.44 1.55
CA LEU A 48 1.31 -40.67 1.86
C LEU A 48 1.49 -41.08 3.32
N HIS A 49 2.71 -40.98 3.83
CA HIS A 49 3.10 -41.34 5.21
C HIS A 49 4.43 -40.67 5.60
N ASN A 50 4.77 -40.60 6.89
CA ASN A 50 6.06 -40.03 7.35
C ASN A 50 7.28 -40.72 6.72
N ASN A 51 7.10 -41.99 6.31
CA ASN A 51 8.13 -42.76 5.64
C ASN A 51 8.03 -42.77 4.11
N LEU A 52 7.03 -42.11 3.51
CA LEU A 52 6.84 -42.14 2.07
C LEU A 52 6.11 -40.90 1.56
N TRP A 53 6.86 -40.08 0.82
CA TRP A 53 6.35 -39.00 0.00
C TRP A 53 6.64 -39.29 -1.47
N VAL A 54 5.80 -38.79 -2.36
CA VAL A 54 5.96 -38.93 -3.81
C VAL A 54 5.67 -37.63 -4.54
N ALA A 55 6.31 -37.44 -5.68
CA ALA A 55 6.13 -36.26 -6.53
C ALA A 55 5.95 -36.67 -8.00
N TYR A 56 5.04 -36.01 -8.72
CA TYR A 56 4.72 -36.30 -10.12
C TYR A 56 4.79 -35.03 -10.98
N HIS A 57 5.40 -35.13 -12.16
CA HIS A 57 5.30 -34.10 -13.20
C HIS A 57 3.93 -34.18 -13.87
N THR A 58 3.10 -33.15 -13.72
CA THR A 58 1.77 -33.10 -14.34
C THR A 58 1.83 -32.91 -15.86
N LYS A 59 2.95 -32.45 -16.42
CA LYS A 59 3.09 -32.33 -17.89
C LYS A 59 3.37 -33.66 -18.60
N THR A 60 4.02 -34.61 -17.93
CA THR A 60 4.47 -35.87 -18.55
C THR A 60 3.94 -37.12 -17.89
N GLY A 61 3.32 -37.00 -16.71
CA GLY A 61 2.86 -38.13 -15.90
C GLY A 61 4.00 -38.96 -15.32
N ALA A 62 5.22 -38.41 -15.32
CA ALA A 62 6.37 -39.05 -14.69
C ALA A 62 6.32 -38.87 -13.19
N MET A 63 6.34 -39.97 -12.44
CA MET A 63 6.68 -39.93 -11.04
C MET A 63 8.13 -39.48 -10.93
N TYR A 64 8.38 -38.27 -10.46
CA TYR A 64 9.70 -37.65 -10.34
C TYR A 64 10.55 -38.36 -9.28
N LYS A 65 10.01 -38.53 -8.07
CA LYS A 65 10.76 -39.00 -6.90
C LYS A 65 9.84 -39.64 -5.86
N ALA A 66 10.37 -40.62 -5.13
CA ALA A 66 9.79 -41.15 -3.90
C ALA A 66 10.85 -41.12 -2.79
N TRP A 67 10.53 -40.58 -1.61
CA TRP A 67 11.52 -40.37 -0.55
C TRP A 67 10.95 -40.56 0.86
N LYS A 68 11.87 -40.73 1.82
CA LYS A 68 11.57 -40.77 3.25
C LYS A 68 11.99 -39.43 3.84
N GLY A 69 11.06 -38.70 4.44
CA GLY A 69 11.34 -37.40 5.04
C GLY A 69 10.15 -36.44 5.02
N ASN A 70 10.39 -35.20 4.63
CA ASN A 70 9.38 -34.13 4.64
C ASN A 70 9.62 -33.15 3.46
N VAL A 71 8.92 -32.02 3.47
CA VAL A 71 9.09 -30.89 2.56
C VAL A 71 9.42 -29.64 3.37
N MET A 72 10.43 -28.89 2.92
CA MET A 72 10.71 -27.55 3.38
C MET A 72 9.81 -26.57 2.63
N PHE A 73 8.85 -26.01 3.35
CA PHE A 73 7.96 -24.96 2.84
C PHE A 73 8.61 -23.60 3.05
N ASP A 74 9.36 -23.14 2.04
CA ASP A 74 9.96 -21.80 1.98
C ASP A 74 9.38 -21.02 0.80
N GLY A 75 9.33 -19.70 0.89
CA GLY A 75 8.77 -18.82 -0.15
C GLY A 75 7.75 -17.78 0.31
N PRO A 76 7.31 -16.87 -0.58
CA PRO A 76 6.41 -15.77 -0.25
C PRO A 76 5.07 -16.21 0.37
N VAL A 77 4.53 -17.37 -0.03
CA VAL A 77 3.28 -17.90 0.54
C VAL A 77 3.47 -18.65 1.86
N TYR A 78 4.68 -19.14 2.16
CA TYR A 78 4.96 -19.98 3.34
C TYR A 78 5.66 -19.21 4.45
N THR A 79 6.78 -18.55 4.12
CA THR A 79 7.68 -17.85 5.06
C THR A 79 7.74 -16.35 4.79
N THR A 80 7.03 -15.85 3.77
CA THR A 80 7.11 -14.47 3.25
C THR A 80 8.42 -14.11 2.54
N ALA A 81 9.43 -14.98 2.59
CA ALA A 81 10.74 -14.76 1.97
C ALA A 81 10.73 -14.97 0.45
N HIS A 82 11.51 -14.19 -0.29
CA HIS A 82 11.78 -14.47 -1.71
C HIS A 82 12.78 -15.62 -1.82
N GLY A 83 12.36 -16.74 -2.40
CA GLY A 83 13.20 -17.93 -2.38
C GLY A 83 12.63 -19.11 -3.17
N PRO A 84 13.39 -20.22 -3.19
CA PRO A 84 12.95 -21.47 -3.79
C PRO A 84 11.74 -22.01 -3.03
N GLN A 85 10.74 -22.50 -3.76
CA GLN A 85 9.50 -22.97 -3.16
C GLN A 85 9.08 -24.32 -3.72
N PRO A 86 8.55 -25.20 -2.88
CA PRO A 86 9.20 -25.80 -1.73
C PRO A 86 10.35 -26.75 -2.15
N ILE A 87 11.04 -27.36 -1.20
CA ILE A 87 12.16 -28.31 -1.46
C ILE A 87 11.93 -29.63 -0.69
N SER A 88 12.22 -30.77 -1.30
CA SER A 88 12.16 -32.07 -0.62
C SER A 88 13.29 -32.22 0.39
N ILE A 89 12.98 -32.71 1.60
CA ILE A 89 13.94 -33.05 2.66
C ILE A 89 13.97 -34.56 2.86
N GLY A 90 15.17 -35.14 2.85
CA GLY A 90 15.40 -36.56 3.12
C GLY A 90 15.75 -37.39 1.88
N ASP A 91 16.45 -38.50 2.13
CA ASP A 91 16.97 -39.38 1.09
C ASP A 91 15.85 -40.08 0.31
N SER A 92 16.11 -40.30 -0.97
CA SER A 92 15.16 -40.87 -1.92
C SER A 92 15.27 -42.39 -1.94
N TYR A 93 14.12 -43.05 -1.98
CA TYR A 93 14.08 -44.47 -2.34
C TYR A 93 14.37 -44.63 -3.82
N MET A 94 13.82 -43.71 -4.62
CA MET A 94 14.04 -43.66 -6.06
C MET A 94 13.87 -42.23 -6.59
N VAL A 95 14.67 -41.90 -7.60
CA VAL A 95 14.52 -40.71 -8.45
C VAL A 95 14.40 -41.22 -9.88
N ASN A 96 13.33 -40.84 -10.57
CA ASN A 96 13.03 -41.42 -11.86
C ASN A 96 13.85 -40.77 -12.98
N GLN A 97 14.52 -41.60 -13.79
CA GLN A 97 15.32 -41.12 -14.92
C GLN A 97 14.47 -40.88 -16.19
N HIS A 98 13.27 -41.46 -16.26
CA HIS A 98 12.40 -41.36 -17.42
C HIS A 98 11.47 -40.16 -17.36
N LYS A 99 11.86 -39.05 -18.01
CA LYS A 99 11.03 -37.83 -18.08
C LYS A 99 9.71 -38.04 -18.82
N ASN A 100 9.68 -38.94 -19.81
CA ASN A 100 8.51 -39.32 -20.59
C ASN A 100 8.33 -40.85 -20.50
N PRO A 101 7.68 -41.36 -19.45
CA PRO A 101 7.67 -42.78 -19.17
C PRO A 101 6.59 -43.54 -19.94
N TRP A 102 5.53 -42.85 -20.38
CA TRP A 102 4.38 -43.46 -21.05
C TRP A 102 4.64 -43.69 -22.53
N PHE A 103 4.33 -44.88 -23.01
CA PHE A 103 4.32 -45.19 -24.43
C PHE A 103 3.34 -46.33 -24.73
N VAL A 104 2.89 -46.41 -25.98
CA VAL A 104 1.95 -47.42 -26.44
C VAL A 104 2.63 -48.26 -27.52
N LEU A 105 2.42 -49.58 -27.51
CA LEU A 105 2.85 -50.46 -28.59
C LEU A 105 1.64 -50.93 -29.39
N ASN A 106 1.80 -51.01 -30.72
CA ASN A 106 0.83 -51.65 -31.61
C ASN A 106 1.02 -53.19 -31.65
N GLU A 107 0.21 -53.89 -32.44
CA GLU A 107 0.28 -55.35 -32.61
C GLU A 107 1.65 -55.86 -33.10
N LYS A 108 2.37 -55.04 -33.88
CA LYS A 108 3.72 -55.35 -34.39
C LYS A 108 4.82 -55.07 -33.36
N ARG A 109 4.46 -54.58 -32.17
CA ARG A 109 5.36 -54.09 -31.11
C ARG A 109 6.17 -52.86 -31.51
N ASP A 110 5.70 -52.09 -32.49
CA ASP A 110 6.25 -50.78 -32.79
C ASP A 110 5.71 -49.74 -31.80
N THR A 111 6.53 -48.76 -31.43
CA THR A 111 6.11 -47.65 -30.56
C THR A 111 5.21 -46.68 -31.31
N VAL A 112 4.12 -46.29 -30.66
CA VAL A 112 3.15 -45.30 -31.12
C VAL A 112 3.30 -44.06 -30.27
N ASP A 113 3.59 -42.93 -30.91
CA ASP A 113 3.68 -41.65 -30.23
C ASP A 113 2.33 -41.27 -29.64
N VAL A 114 2.29 -40.92 -28.35
CA VAL A 114 1.07 -40.50 -27.68
C VAL A 114 1.28 -39.12 -27.05
N LYS A 115 0.27 -38.26 -27.19
CA LYS A 115 0.20 -37.02 -26.41
C LYS A 115 -0.37 -37.37 -25.03
N PHE A 116 0.45 -37.24 -24.01
CA PHE A 116 0.03 -37.33 -22.62
C PHE A 116 -0.69 -36.05 -22.20
N ASN A 117 -1.84 -36.19 -21.52
CA ASN A 117 -2.46 -35.07 -20.81
C ASN A 117 -2.88 -35.51 -19.41
N TYR A 118 -2.49 -34.72 -18.41
CA TYR A 118 -3.00 -34.84 -17.04
C TYR A 118 -4.37 -34.19 -16.96
N LEU A 119 -5.37 -34.97 -16.54
CA LEU A 119 -6.76 -34.51 -16.44
C LEU A 119 -7.08 -33.94 -15.05
N GLY A 120 -6.20 -34.15 -14.08
CA GLY A 120 -6.43 -33.78 -12.68
C GLY A 120 -6.26 -34.95 -11.72
N HIS A 121 -6.75 -34.76 -10.49
CA HIS A 121 -6.84 -35.81 -9.48
C HIS A 121 -8.16 -35.76 -8.74
N ARG A 122 -8.51 -36.87 -8.07
CA ARG A 122 -9.68 -36.97 -7.20
C ARG A 122 -9.40 -37.74 -5.92
N PHE A 123 -10.23 -37.52 -4.92
CA PHE A 123 -10.21 -38.27 -3.66
C PHE A 123 -11.27 -39.36 -3.67
N VAL A 124 -10.86 -40.60 -3.44
CA VAL A 124 -11.75 -41.76 -3.37
C VAL A 124 -11.45 -42.52 -2.09
N LYS A 125 -12.38 -42.49 -1.13
CA LYS A 125 -12.25 -43.16 0.18
C LYS A 125 -10.92 -42.84 0.91
N GLY A 126 -10.54 -41.56 0.94
CA GLY A 126 -9.31 -41.10 1.61
C GLY A 126 -8.00 -41.36 0.84
N GLN A 127 -8.08 -41.87 -0.39
CA GLN A 127 -6.94 -42.08 -1.29
C GLN A 127 -6.99 -41.11 -2.47
N VAL A 128 -5.82 -40.75 -2.99
CA VAL A 128 -5.71 -39.92 -4.18
C VAL A 128 -5.65 -40.82 -5.41
N GLU A 129 -6.41 -40.45 -6.43
CA GLU A 129 -6.36 -41.08 -7.75
C GLU A 129 -6.00 -40.02 -8.79
N LEU A 130 -4.86 -40.24 -9.47
CA LEU A 130 -4.40 -39.39 -10.57
C LEU A 130 -5.08 -39.81 -11.87
N MET A 131 -5.44 -38.84 -12.71
CA MET A 131 -6.23 -39.08 -13.91
C MET A 131 -5.45 -38.61 -15.14
N TYR A 132 -5.26 -39.51 -16.10
CA TYR A 132 -4.49 -39.24 -17.32
C TYR A 132 -5.28 -39.62 -18.57
N SER A 133 -4.93 -38.97 -19.69
CA SER A 133 -5.29 -39.43 -21.03
C SER A 133 -4.07 -39.57 -21.93
N LEU A 134 -4.07 -40.60 -22.76
CA LEU A 134 -3.11 -40.79 -23.85
C LEU A 134 -3.85 -40.67 -25.18
N GLN A 135 -3.43 -39.71 -25.99
CA GLN A 135 -4.09 -39.37 -27.26
C GLN A 135 -3.21 -39.68 -28.45
N ASN A 136 -3.80 -40.29 -29.48
CA ASN A 136 -3.21 -40.49 -30.81
C ASN A 136 -4.34 -40.49 -31.85
N GLN A 137 -4.05 -40.08 -33.09
CA GLN A 137 -5.02 -40.06 -34.19
C GLN A 137 -5.58 -41.45 -34.55
N GLN A 138 -4.87 -42.52 -34.20
CA GLN A 138 -5.29 -43.91 -34.40
C GLN A 138 -6.33 -44.37 -33.37
N PHE A 139 -6.56 -43.62 -32.28
CA PHE A 139 -7.52 -43.98 -31.24
C PHE A 139 -8.86 -43.29 -31.48
N THR A 140 -9.97 -44.04 -31.50
CA THR A 140 -11.33 -43.48 -31.62
C THR A 140 -11.77 -42.71 -30.37
N LYS A 141 -11.22 -43.09 -29.21
CA LYS A 141 -11.34 -42.39 -27.92
C LYS A 141 -9.97 -42.34 -27.26
N PRO A 142 -9.66 -41.30 -26.48
CA PRO A 142 -8.45 -41.30 -25.67
C PRO A 142 -8.42 -42.52 -24.74
N ILE A 143 -7.23 -43.12 -24.61
CA ILE A 143 -6.97 -44.12 -23.57
C ILE A 143 -6.93 -43.37 -22.25
N LEU A 144 -7.73 -43.81 -21.27
CA LEU A 144 -7.73 -43.24 -19.93
C LEU A 144 -6.91 -44.13 -19.01
N VAL A 145 -6.16 -43.50 -18.10
CA VAL A 145 -5.41 -44.20 -17.06
C VAL A 145 -5.68 -43.52 -15.74
N PHE A 146 -6.17 -44.29 -14.77
CA PHE A 146 -6.42 -43.84 -13.40
C PHE A 146 -5.42 -44.53 -12.46
N GLU A 147 -4.62 -43.76 -11.73
CA GLU A 147 -3.56 -44.28 -10.86
C GLU A 147 -3.84 -43.95 -9.40
N LYS A 148 -4.13 -44.97 -8.58
CA LYS A 148 -4.17 -44.84 -7.11
C LYS A 148 -2.81 -45.17 -6.52
N ILE A 149 -2.41 -44.40 -5.53
CA ILE A 149 -1.08 -44.47 -4.95
C ILE A 149 -1.22 -44.54 -3.44
N GLU A 150 -0.56 -45.50 -2.79
CA GLU A 150 -0.69 -45.66 -1.35
C GLU A 150 0.57 -46.21 -0.67
N TYR A 151 0.76 -45.82 0.59
CA TYR A 151 1.72 -46.42 1.51
C TYR A 151 1.09 -47.63 2.21
N GLN A 152 1.84 -48.72 2.29
CA GLN A 152 1.53 -49.85 3.15
C GLN A 152 2.74 -50.19 4.03
N ALA A 153 2.47 -50.66 5.25
CA ALA A 153 3.51 -51.28 6.07
C ALA A 153 3.67 -52.74 5.64
N SER A 154 4.89 -53.17 5.32
CA SER A 154 5.16 -54.59 5.12
C SER A 154 5.02 -55.36 6.44
N GLU A 155 4.95 -56.69 6.38
CA GLU A 155 4.98 -57.56 7.57
C GLU A 155 6.22 -57.36 8.44
N THR A 156 7.30 -56.82 7.85
CA THR A 156 8.58 -56.52 8.50
C THR A 156 8.75 -55.05 8.90
N GLY A 157 7.71 -54.22 8.73
CA GLY A 157 7.74 -52.78 9.04
C GLY A 157 8.44 -51.89 8.00
N GLN A 158 8.84 -52.45 6.86
CA GLN A 158 9.45 -51.72 5.75
C GLN A 158 8.39 -50.98 4.92
N THR A 159 8.82 -49.96 4.17
CA THR A 159 7.96 -49.18 3.29
C THR A 159 7.55 -50.01 2.08
N LEU A 160 6.27 -50.36 1.97
CA LEU A 160 5.68 -50.95 0.77
C LEU A 160 4.96 -49.84 0.00
N PHE A 161 5.46 -49.55 -1.20
CA PHE A 161 4.86 -48.57 -2.09
C PHE A 161 3.94 -49.26 -3.09
N GLU A 162 2.65 -48.95 -3.05
CA GLU A 162 1.63 -49.51 -3.94
C GLU A 162 1.15 -48.48 -4.97
N ARG A 163 1.11 -48.91 -6.24
CA ARG A 163 0.51 -48.17 -7.36
C ARG A 163 -0.51 -49.08 -8.05
N LYS A 164 -1.77 -48.66 -8.11
CA LYS A 164 -2.85 -49.36 -8.81
C LYS A 164 -3.29 -48.56 -10.02
N TYR A 165 -3.19 -49.15 -11.21
CA TYR A 165 -3.59 -48.52 -12.47
C TYR A 165 -4.86 -49.16 -13.00
N ASN A 166 -5.87 -48.36 -13.32
CA ASN A 166 -7.03 -48.78 -14.07
C ASN A 166 -7.00 -48.13 -15.45
N THR A 167 -6.78 -48.92 -16.49
CA THR A 167 -6.82 -48.43 -17.87
C THR A 167 -8.22 -48.57 -18.45
N GLN A 168 -8.62 -47.66 -19.33
CA GLN A 168 -9.89 -47.73 -20.06
C GLN A 168 -9.72 -47.26 -21.50
N ASN A 169 -10.60 -47.73 -22.39
CA ASN A 169 -10.57 -47.46 -23.84
C ASN A 169 -9.27 -47.91 -24.53
N VAL A 170 -8.53 -48.87 -23.97
CA VAL A 170 -7.36 -49.45 -24.66
C VAL A 170 -7.87 -50.31 -25.81
N PRO A 171 -7.58 -49.96 -27.09
CA PRO A 171 -8.05 -50.78 -28.20
C PRO A 171 -7.31 -52.12 -28.23
N ALA A 172 -7.97 -53.19 -28.69
CA ALA A 172 -7.46 -54.56 -28.61
C ALA A 172 -6.07 -54.75 -29.26
N SER A 173 -5.78 -53.96 -30.28
CA SER A 173 -4.53 -53.96 -31.06
C SER A 173 -3.36 -53.22 -30.40
N PHE A 174 -3.54 -52.70 -29.18
CA PHE A 174 -2.54 -51.88 -28.51
C PHE A 174 -2.31 -52.30 -27.06
N SER A 175 -1.13 -52.00 -26.55
CA SER A 175 -0.74 -52.19 -25.14
C SER A 175 -0.16 -50.90 -24.58
N VAL A 176 -0.47 -50.61 -23.32
CA VAL A 176 -0.02 -49.40 -22.62
C VAL A 176 1.12 -49.77 -21.69
N LEU A 177 2.26 -49.10 -21.84
CA LEU A 177 3.45 -49.39 -21.07
C LEU A 177 4.00 -48.14 -20.39
N GLN A 178 4.64 -48.35 -19.25
CA GLN A 178 5.34 -47.32 -18.50
C GLN A 178 6.78 -47.75 -18.23
N LYS A 179 7.74 -46.87 -18.54
CA LYS A 179 9.14 -47.01 -18.11
C LYS A 179 9.26 -46.60 -16.65
N ILE A 180 9.88 -47.45 -15.84
CA ILE A 180 10.07 -47.22 -14.40
C ILE A 180 11.48 -47.70 -14.04
N ASN A 181 12.25 -46.86 -13.34
CA ASN A 181 13.44 -47.32 -12.62
C ASN A 181 13.14 -47.40 -11.12
N ILE A 182 13.61 -48.44 -10.46
CA ILE A 182 13.47 -48.66 -9.01
C ILE A 182 14.87 -48.77 -8.42
N SER A 183 15.05 -48.21 -7.23
CA SER A 183 16.28 -48.28 -6.44
C SER A 183 15.92 -48.59 -4.98
N SER A 184 16.93 -48.66 -4.11
CA SER A 184 16.77 -48.94 -2.68
C SER A 184 15.97 -50.22 -2.37
N ILE A 185 16.22 -51.28 -3.14
CA ILE A 185 15.67 -52.63 -2.92
C ILE A 185 16.81 -53.64 -2.77
N VAL A 186 16.59 -54.73 -2.04
CA VAL A 186 17.55 -55.83 -1.84
C VAL A 186 17.54 -56.79 -3.02
N SER A 187 16.37 -57.00 -3.64
CA SER A 187 16.17 -57.94 -4.74
C SER A 187 15.02 -57.48 -5.64
N ASP A 188 15.11 -57.78 -6.93
CA ASP A 188 14.03 -57.64 -7.92
C ASP A 188 12.76 -58.44 -7.57
N LYS A 189 12.84 -59.43 -6.67
CA LYS A 189 11.66 -60.13 -6.12
C LYS A 189 10.78 -59.24 -5.24
N GLN A 190 11.29 -58.08 -4.80
CA GLN A 190 10.52 -57.09 -4.05
C GLN A 190 9.64 -56.20 -4.94
N ILE A 191 9.74 -56.38 -6.27
CA ILE A 191 8.84 -55.79 -7.25
C ILE A 191 7.82 -56.85 -7.62
N THR A 192 6.54 -56.61 -7.33
CA THR A 192 5.47 -57.51 -7.76
C THR A 192 4.41 -56.77 -8.54
N THR A 193 3.80 -57.47 -9.50
CA THR A 193 2.72 -56.89 -10.30
C THR A 193 1.76 -57.93 -10.82
N THR A 194 0.50 -57.53 -11.02
CA THR A 194 -0.50 -58.32 -11.78
C THR A 194 -0.38 -58.14 -13.30
N GLY A 195 0.39 -57.14 -13.76
CA GLY A 195 0.71 -56.93 -15.17
C GLY A 195 1.92 -57.74 -15.62
N THR A 196 2.66 -57.24 -16.63
CA THR A 196 3.94 -57.85 -17.05
C THR A 196 5.10 -56.89 -16.80
N TRP A 197 6.06 -57.30 -15.98
CA TRP A 197 7.27 -56.54 -15.68
C TRP A 197 8.46 -57.06 -16.48
N ASN A 198 9.03 -56.21 -17.33
CA ASN A 198 10.20 -56.55 -18.15
C ASN A 198 11.42 -55.73 -17.71
N ILE A 199 12.36 -56.37 -17.04
CA ILE A 199 13.64 -55.75 -16.67
C ILE A 199 14.47 -55.48 -17.94
N LYS A 200 14.93 -54.24 -18.08
CA LYS A 200 15.80 -53.78 -19.17
C LYS A 200 17.25 -53.74 -18.74
N ASP A 201 17.49 -53.22 -17.54
CA ASP A 201 18.81 -53.18 -16.92
C ASP A 201 18.69 -53.44 -15.42
N LYS A 202 19.74 -54.01 -14.83
CA LYS A 202 19.81 -54.33 -13.41
C LYS A 202 21.25 -54.23 -12.93
N ALA A 203 21.48 -53.41 -11.91
CA ALA A 203 22.80 -53.17 -11.35
C ALA A 203 22.78 -53.29 -9.82
N GLU A 204 23.75 -54.01 -9.25
CA GLU A 204 24.02 -53.96 -7.82
C GLU A 204 24.88 -52.72 -7.52
N LYS A 205 24.49 -51.96 -6.49
CA LYS A 205 25.15 -50.74 -6.02
C LYS A 205 25.49 -50.90 -4.54
N LYS A 206 26.47 -50.12 -4.07
CA LYS A 206 26.88 -50.08 -2.66
C LYS A 206 27.03 -48.64 -2.20
N VAL A 207 26.55 -48.37 -0.99
CA VAL A 207 26.84 -47.14 -0.23
C VAL A 207 27.34 -47.58 1.15
N GLY A 208 28.61 -47.32 1.43
CA GLY A 208 29.30 -47.91 2.59
C GLY A 208 29.28 -49.44 2.54
N ASN A 209 28.80 -50.08 3.62
CA ASN A 209 28.69 -51.53 3.73
C ASN A 209 27.33 -52.10 3.30
N ILE A 210 26.42 -51.27 2.75
CA ILE A 210 25.06 -51.67 2.39
C ILE A 210 24.98 -51.85 0.87
N SER A 211 24.71 -53.08 0.42
CA SER A 211 24.36 -53.39 -0.97
C SER A 211 22.87 -53.14 -1.21
N PHE A 212 22.54 -52.60 -2.38
CA PHE A 212 21.18 -52.45 -2.89
C PHE A 212 21.16 -52.64 -4.40
N LEU A 213 19.97 -52.77 -4.97
CA LEU A 213 19.75 -53.05 -6.38
C LEU A 213 19.02 -51.88 -7.04
N GLU A 214 19.51 -51.51 -8.22
CA GLU A 214 18.83 -50.62 -9.16
C GLU A 214 18.31 -51.45 -10.33
N VAL A 215 17.03 -51.25 -10.66
CA VAL A 215 16.33 -51.99 -11.71
C VAL A 215 15.66 -50.99 -12.64
N ASP A 216 16.07 -50.95 -13.89
CA ASP A 216 15.36 -50.24 -14.95
C ASP A 216 14.45 -51.23 -15.69
N GLY A 217 13.18 -50.89 -15.85
CA GLY A 217 12.23 -51.81 -16.46
C GLY A 217 11.02 -51.14 -17.09
N VAL A 218 10.25 -51.97 -17.77
CA VAL A 218 9.01 -51.58 -18.44
C VAL A 218 7.86 -52.39 -17.86
N LEU A 219 6.89 -51.68 -17.29
CA LEU A 219 5.63 -52.25 -16.84
C LEU A 219 4.61 -52.20 -17.98
N ASN A 220 4.13 -53.36 -18.40
CA ASN A 220 2.98 -53.49 -19.30
C ASN A 220 1.70 -53.60 -18.45
N LEU A 221 0.79 -52.65 -18.65
CA LEU A 221 -0.49 -52.62 -17.94
C LEU A 221 -1.50 -53.57 -18.58
N LEU A 222 -2.38 -54.14 -17.77
CA LEU A 222 -3.54 -54.87 -18.25
C LEU A 222 -4.50 -53.92 -18.99
N SER A 223 -4.94 -54.32 -20.18
CA SER A 223 -5.86 -53.53 -21.01
C SER A 223 -7.29 -53.57 -20.45
N ASN A 224 -7.86 -52.40 -20.18
CA ASN A 224 -9.23 -52.25 -19.67
C ASN A 224 -9.47 -52.95 -18.32
N ALA A 225 -8.42 -53.05 -17.49
CA ALA A 225 -8.45 -53.73 -16.19
C ALA A 225 -7.48 -53.08 -15.19
N GLU A 226 -7.56 -53.52 -13.93
CA GLU A 226 -6.68 -53.04 -12.86
C GLU A 226 -5.34 -53.77 -12.84
N THR A 227 -4.25 -53.02 -12.92
CA THR A 227 -2.88 -53.49 -12.69
C THR A 227 -2.41 -53.02 -11.33
N VAL A 228 -2.02 -53.94 -10.44
CA VAL A 228 -1.37 -53.60 -9.17
C VAL A 228 0.14 -53.71 -9.38
N PHE A 229 0.90 -52.74 -8.90
CA PHE A 229 2.36 -52.71 -8.91
C PHE A 229 2.86 -52.30 -7.54
N THR A 230 3.61 -53.17 -6.87
CA THR A 230 4.16 -52.88 -5.55
C THR A 230 5.68 -52.96 -5.55
N THR A 231 6.29 -52.14 -4.72
CA THR A 231 7.73 -52.14 -4.48
C THR A 231 7.98 -52.07 -2.97
N GLN A 232 8.63 -53.09 -2.42
CA GLN A 232 9.06 -53.09 -1.02
C GLN A 232 10.46 -52.50 -0.93
N PHE A 233 10.56 -51.26 -0.44
CA PHE A 233 11.84 -50.59 -0.25
C PHE A 233 12.59 -51.10 0.98
N MET A 234 13.90 -50.88 0.99
CA MET A 234 14.73 -51.01 2.19
C MET A 234 14.29 -50.02 3.27
N GLU A 235 14.66 -50.28 4.52
CA GLU A 235 14.30 -49.40 5.64
C GLU A 235 14.92 -47.99 5.53
N LYS A 236 16.17 -47.95 5.05
CA LYS A 236 16.91 -46.72 4.74
C LYS A 236 16.89 -46.50 3.22
N PRO A 237 16.47 -45.32 2.73
CA PRO A 237 16.65 -44.95 1.33
C PRO A 237 18.13 -44.85 0.96
N MET A 238 18.48 -45.22 -0.26
CA MET A 238 19.88 -45.37 -0.69
C MET A 238 20.33 -44.29 -1.68
N ILE A 239 19.43 -43.43 -2.15
CA ILE A 239 19.77 -42.30 -3.02
C ILE A 239 19.82 -41.03 -2.17
N PRO A 240 21.01 -40.44 -1.94
CA PRO A 240 21.13 -39.19 -1.20
C PRO A 240 20.26 -38.09 -1.83
N ASN A 241 19.66 -37.26 -0.99
CA ASN A 241 18.93 -36.10 -1.49
C ASN A 241 19.88 -35.10 -2.14
N GLN A 242 19.77 -34.91 -3.46
CA GLN A 242 20.60 -33.93 -4.19
C GLN A 242 20.12 -32.48 -3.98
N ASN A 243 18.92 -32.29 -3.42
CA ASN A 243 18.33 -30.97 -3.20
C ASN A 243 18.78 -30.34 -1.87
N THR A 244 20.01 -30.63 -1.43
CA THR A 244 20.70 -29.97 -0.32
C THR A 244 20.99 -28.50 -0.65
N LEU A 245 19.94 -27.70 -0.70
CA LEU A 245 20.05 -26.33 -0.28
C LEU A 245 20.22 -26.38 1.24
N ILE A 246 21.50 -26.39 1.64
CA ILE A 246 22.09 -26.43 2.99
C ILE A 246 22.48 -27.86 3.45
N GLU A 247 23.43 -28.49 2.75
CA GLU A 247 24.79 -28.84 3.26
C GLU A 247 25.51 -29.80 2.27
N GLU A 248 26.83 -29.59 2.11
CA GLU A 248 27.80 -30.46 1.42
C GLU A 248 27.79 -30.52 -0.13
N LYS A 249 28.22 -29.41 -0.76
CA LYS A 249 29.08 -29.45 -1.96
C LYS A 249 30.12 -28.32 -1.89
N ASP A 250 31.07 -28.52 -0.98
CA ASP A 250 32.44 -28.00 -1.10
C ASP A 250 33.38 -29.14 -0.69
N GLU A 251 33.61 -30.09 -1.59
CA GLU A 251 34.77 -30.99 -1.51
C GLU A 251 35.92 -30.38 -2.32
N SER A 252 36.30 -29.15 -1.97
CA SER A 252 37.65 -28.64 -2.25
C SER A 252 38.19 -27.66 -1.21
N GLU A 253 37.56 -27.54 -0.03
CA GLU A 253 38.20 -26.91 1.14
C GLU A 253 37.85 -27.73 2.40
N GLU A 254 38.88 -28.16 3.13
CA GLU A 254 38.74 -28.75 4.46
C GLU A 254 38.01 -27.79 5.42
N PRO A 255 37.36 -28.31 6.48
CA PRO A 255 36.20 -27.70 7.13
C PRO A 255 36.51 -26.35 7.79
N GLY A 256 36.03 -25.28 7.17
CA GLY A 256 35.73 -24.00 7.80
C GLY A 256 34.21 -23.82 7.82
N GLU A 257 33.64 -23.75 9.03
CA GLU A 257 32.22 -23.59 9.38
C GLU A 257 31.34 -22.85 8.33
N GLY A 258 30.22 -23.47 7.96
CA GLY A 258 29.13 -22.80 7.27
C GLY A 258 28.70 -21.57 8.07
N HIS A 259 29.01 -20.38 7.55
CA HIS A 259 28.85 -19.13 8.29
C HIS A 259 27.37 -18.86 8.58
N GLU A 260 26.97 -19.03 9.84
CA GLU A 260 25.60 -18.96 10.37
C GLU A 260 24.76 -17.79 9.80
N GLY A 261 25.39 -16.62 9.61
CA GLY A 261 24.76 -15.45 8.99
C GLY A 261 24.18 -15.64 7.58
N LEU A 262 24.79 -16.45 6.71
CA LEU A 262 24.27 -16.70 5.35
C LEU A 262 22.98 -17.54 5.39
N VAL A 263 22.94 -18.53 6.27
CA VAL A 263 21.76 -19.38 6.49
C VAL A 263 20.59 -18.52 6.96
N LEU A 264 20.86 -17.65 7.94
CA LEU A 264 19.87 -16.72 8.48
C LEU A 264 19.36 -15.75 7.41
N ILE A 265 20.22 -15.16 6.58
CA ILE A 265 19.78 -14.32 5.43
C ILE A 265 18.86 -15.08 4.49
N GLY A 266 19.10 -16.38 4.32
CA GLY A 266 18.27 -17.25 3.49
C GLY A 266 16.87 -17.48 4.02
N GLN A 267 16.68 -17.42 5.34
CA GLN A 267 15.40 -17.61 6.03
C GLN A 267 14.58 -16.32 6.18
N SER A 268 15.19 -15.16 5.90
CA SER A 268 14.53 -13.84 5.94
C SER A 268 14.16 -13.34 4.54
N ASP A 269 13.30 -12.33 4.47
CA ASP A 269 12.96 -11.60 3.24
C ASP A 269 14.05 -10.62 2.78
N CYS A 270 15.27 -10.65 3.36
CA CYS A 270 16.40 -9.82 2.92
C CYS A 270 16.72 -9.99 1.43
N LYS A 271 16.54 -11.19 0.88
CA LYS A 271 16.72 -11.46 -0.55
C LYS A 271 15.71 -10.70 -1.40
N THR A 272 14.56 -10.33 -0.85
CA THR A 272 13.50 -9.56 -1.55
C THR A 272 14.00 -8.25 -2.12
N CYS A 273 14.98 -7.64 -1.48
CA CYS A 273 15.54 -6.35 -1.90
C CYS A 273 17.03 -6.43 -2.23
N HIS A 274 17.74 -7.49 -1.84
CA HIS A 274 19.19 -7.59 -1.98
C HIS A 274 19.62 -8.87 -2.68
N ASN A 275 20.69 -8.79 -3.48
CA ASN A 275 21.33 -9.94 -4.12
C ASN A 275 22.82 -9.99 -3.73
N LYS A 276 23.50 -11.13 -3.86
CA LYS A 276 24.92 -11.25 -3.47
C LYS A 276 25.81 -10.27 -4.25
N THR A 277 25.64 -10.14 -5.56
CA THR A 277 26.56 -9.40 -6.45
C THR A 277 25.89 -8.32 -7.30
N LEU A 278 24.59 -8.41 -7.57
CA LEU A 278 23.87 -7.47 -8.43
C LEU A 278 23.07 -6.48 -7.59
N LYS A 279 23.09 -5.19 -7.96
CA LYS A 279 22.15 -4.20 -7.40
C LYS A 279 20.76 -4.46 -7.97
N THR A 280 19.75 -4.45 -7.12
CA THR A 280 18.36 -4.74 -7.48
C THR A 280 17.44 -3.62 -6.95
N ILE A 281 16.50 -3.89 -6.04
CA ILE A 281 15.72 -2.86 -5.31
C ILE A 281 16.67 -2.12 -4.35
N GLY A 282 17.47 -2.89 -3.61
CA GLY A 282 18.56 -2.44 -2.75
C GLY A 282 19.95 -2.80 -3.33
N PRO A 283 21.03 -2.37 -2.66
CA PRO A 283 22.42 -2.70 -3.04
C PRO A 283 22.72 -4.20 -2.97
N SER A 284 23.77 -4.65 -3.66
CA SER A 284 24.24 -6.02 -3.47
C SER A 284 24.93 -6.21 -2.12
N TYR A 285 24.97 -7.43 -1.59
CA TYR A 285 25.75 -7.73 -0.37
C TYR A 285 27.22 -7.40 -0.55
N THR A 286 27.78 -7.61 -1.74
CA THR A 286 29.16 -7.18 -2.05
C THR A 286 29.32 -5.66 -2.05
N ASP A 287 28.30 -4.88 -2.45
CA ASP A 287 28.37 -3.42 -2.37
C ASP A 287 28.30 -2.95 -0.92
N ILE A 288 27.47 -3.59 -0.09
CA ILE A 288 27.42 -3.36 1.35
C ILE A 288 28.79 -3.67 1.97
N ALA A 289 29.38 -4.82 1.65
CA ALA A 289 30.71 -5.23 2.12
C ALA A 289 31.81 -4.26 1.67
N LYS A 290 31.71 -3.69 0.46
CA LYS A 290 32.64 -2.65 -0.02
C LYS A 290 32.46 -1.30 0.67
N LYS A 291 31.22 -0.93 1.04
CA LYS A 291 30.92 0.37 1.70
C LYS A 291 31.23 0.35 3.20
N TYR A 292 31.05 -0.79 3.88
CA TYR A 292 31.19 -0.91 5.33
C TYR A 292 32.30 -1.90 5.71
N LYS A 293 33.18 -1.50 6.65
CA LYS A 293 34.21 -2.38 7.21
C LYS A 293 33.59 -3.40 8.17
N ASN A 294 34.12 -4.62 8.23
CA ASN A 294 33.67 -5.63 9.19
C ASN A 294 34.13 -5.29 10.63
N THR A 295 33.38 -4.43 11.33
CA THR A 295 33.63 -4.03 12.72
C THR A 295 32.38 -4.20 13.58
N PRO A 296 32.49 -4.39 14.92
CA PRO A 296 31.33 -4.52 15.81
C PRO A 296 30.33 -3.35 15.72
N GLU A 297 30.82 -2.14 15.46
CA GLU A 297 29.99 -0.94 15.28
C GLU A 297 29.17 -1.01 13.98
N ASN A 298 29.78 -1.43 12.87
CA ASN A 298 29.08 -1.60 11.60
C ASN A 298 28.14 -2.81 11.63
N ILE A 299 28.49 -3.87 12.37
CA ILE A 299 27.60 -4.99 12.63
C ILE A 299 26.35 -4.52 13.37
N THR A 300 26.53 -3.73 14.42
CA THR A 300 25.42 -3.16 15.22
C THR A 300 24.58 -2.16 14.39
N LEU A 301 25.23 -1.27 13.64
CA LEU A 301 24.59 -0.28 12.78
C LEU A 301 23.72 -0.93 11.70
N LEU A 302 24.28 -1.88 10.95
CA LEU A 302 23.55 -2.55 9.87
C LEU A 302 22.48 -3.50 10.42
N SER A 303 22.69 -4.09 11.60
CA SER A 303 21.64 -4.89 12.28
C SER A 303 20.47 -4.01 12.71
N SER A 304 20.74 -2.82 13.26
CA SER A 304 19.72 -1.81 13.58
C SER A 304 18.98 -1.36 12.32
N LYS A 305 19.68 -1.23 11.19
CA LYS A 305 19.11 -0.94 9.87
C LYS A 305 18.18 -2.04 9.38
N ILE A 306 18.57 -3.31 9.48
CA ILE A 306 17.73 -4.45 9.11
C ILE A 306 16.46 -4.46 9.97
N LYS A 307 16.61 -4.25 11.28
CA LYS A 307 15.49 -4.25 12.23
C LYS A 307 14.45 -3.16 11.96
N ASN A 308 14.91 -1.93 11.76
CA ASN A 308 14.04 -0.75 11.67
C ASN A 308 13.72 -0.35 10.22
N GLY A 309 14.36 -1.01 9.25
CA GLY A 309 14.27 -0.65 7.85
C GLY A 309 15.02 0.65 7.54
N GLY A 310 14.87 1.14 6.33
CA GLY A 310 15.26 2.49 5.96
C GLY A 310 15.62 2.64 4.49
N SER A 311 15.55 3.86 3.98
CA SER A 311 15.85 4.21 2.58
C SER A 311 17.17 4.97 2.45
N GLY A 312 17.64 5.10 1.21
CA GLY A 312 18.37 6.30 0.80
C GLY A 312 19.91 6.24 0.84
N VAL A 313 20.53 5.33 1.60
CA VAL A 313 21.99 5.04 1.55
C VAL A 313 22.47 4.52 0.18
N TRP A 314 21.53 3.99 -0.62
CA TRP A 314 21.81 3.30 -1.87
C TRP A 314 20.83 3.69 -3.00
N GLY A 315 20.03 4.75 -2.79
CA GLY A 315 18.94 5.22 -3.66
C GLY A 315 17.60 5.36 -2.92
N ASN A 316 16.57 5.89 -3.58
CA ASN A 316 15.26 6.27 -2.98
C ASN A 316 14.41 5.08 -2.50
N GLN A 317 14.85 3.85 -2.77
CA GLN A 317 14.13 2.64 -2.41
C GLN A 317 14.29 2.34 -0.91
N ALA A 318 13.17 2.23 -0.19
CA ALA A 318 13.16 1.91 1.24
C ALA A 318 13.25 0.40 1.46
N MET A 319 14.13 -0.02 2.38
CA MET A 319 14.16 -1.37 2.91
C MET A 319 13.14 -1.49 4.04
N THR A 320 12.27 -2.50 4.00
CA THR A 320 11.25 -2.71 5.02
C THR A 320 11.87 -3.18 6.34
N PRO A 321 11.38 -2.70 7.50
CA PRO A 321 11.81 -3.18 8.81
C PRO A 321 11.60 -4.69 9.01
N HIS A 322 12.63 -5.39 9.49
CA HIS A 322 12.56 -6.79 9.92
C HIS A 322 12.51 -6.87 11.47
N ARG A 323 11.47 -6.29 12.08
CA ARG A 323 11.33 -6.19 13.55
C ARG A 323 11.22 -7.53 14.28
N ASP A 324 10.84 -8.57 13.55
CA ASP A 324 10.60 -9.91 14.07
C ASP A 324 11.90 -10.72 14.26
N LEU A 325 13.03 -10.24 13.72
CA LEU A 325 14.35 -10.86 13.90
C LEU A 325 15.03 -10.37 15.20
N SER A 326 15.72 -11.27 15.90
CA SER A 326 16.50 -10.91 17.10
C SER A 326 17.81 -10.21 16.73
N ASP A 327 18.33 -9.35 17.63
CA ASP A 327 19.57 -8.60 17.37
C ASP A 327 20.78 -9.52 17.17
N GLU A 328 20.79 -10.67 17.85
CA GLU A 328 21.81 -11.71 17.67
C GLU A 328 21.76 -12.31 16.26
N VAL A 329 20.55 -12.65 15.79
CA VAL A 329 20.32 -13.20 14.45
C VAL A 329 20.74 -12.20 13.37
N MET A 330 20.37 -10.93 13.50
CA MET A 330 20.79 -9.88 12.56
C MET A 330 22.30 -9.63 12.60
N GLY A 331 22.91 -9.64 13.79
CA GLY A 331 24.36 -9.48 13.94
C GLY A 331 25.15 -10.54 13.18
N LYS A 332 24.69 -11.80 13.24
CA LYS A 332 25.26 -12.92 12.49
C LYS A 332 25.11 -12.71 10.98
N MET A 333 23.91 -12.31 10.50
CA MET A 333 23.67 -11.99 9.08
C MET A 333 24.62 -10.91 8.56
N VAL A 334 24.74 -9.81 9.30
CA VAL A 334 25.58 -8.68 8.89
C VAL A 334 27.07 -9.05 8.89
N SER A 335 27.51 -9.79 9.91
CA SER A 335 28.91 -10.25 9.99
C SER A 335 29.31 -11.06 8.76
N TYR A 336 28.40 -11.90 8.25
CA TYR A 336 28.60 -12.60 6.97
C TYR A 336 28.71 -11.63 5.80
N ILE A 337 27.76 -10.69 5.67
CA ILE A 337 27.74 -9.73 4.56
C ILE A 337 29.05 -8.94 4.50
N LEU A 338 29.51 -8.42 5.64
CA LEU A 338 30.75 -7.64 5.72
C LEU A 338 32.00 -8.50 5.49
N GLY A 339 31.92 -9.80 5.72
CA GLY A 339 32.96 -10.78 5.39
C GLY A 339 33.17 -11.00 3.89
N LEU A 340 32.26 -10.55 3.02
CA LEU A 340 32.35 -10.73 1.56
C LEU A 340 33.40 -9.83 0.88
N HIS A 341 34.05 -8.92 1.61
CA HIS A 341 35.13 -8.07 1.09
C HIS A 341 36.22 -7.84 2.15
N GLN A 342 37.47 -8.14 1.82
CA GLN A 342 38.61 -7.84 2.70
C GLN A 342 39.03 -6.38 2.53
N HIS A 343 38.87 -5.59 3.59
CA HIS A 343 39.41 -4.22 3.67
C HIS A 343 40.86 -4.26 4.16
N GLU A 344 41.76 -3.52 3.50
CA GLU A 344 43.14 -3.37 3.98
C GLU A 344 43.19 -2.72 5.36
N ASN A 345 43.84 -3.42 6.30
CA ASN A 345 43.91 -3.07 7.71
C ASN A 345 44.73 -1.78 7.92
N THR A 346 44.04 -0.69 8.24
CA THR A 346 44.60 0.42 9.02
C THR A 346 43.80 0.52 10.31
N GLY A 347 44.37 -0.07 11.36
CA GLY A 347 43.74 -0.18 12.66
C GLY A 347 43.53 1.17 13.34
N THR A 348 42.50 1.24 14.17
CA THR A 348 42.60 1.60 15.58
C THR A 348 41.24 1.40 16.24
N ASP A 349 41.25 0.61 17.31
CA ASP A 349 40.13 0.37 18.21
C ASP A 349 39.55 1.69 18.73
N ASN A 350 38.23 1.84 18.65
CA ASN A 350 37.52 2.85 19.44
C ASN A 350 36.47 2.15 20.30
N VAL A 351 36.88 1.87 21.54
CA VAL A 351 36.00 1.83 22.71
C VAL A 351 34.90 2.87 22.52
N VAL A 352 33.62 2.47 22.60
CA VAL A 352 32.47 3.38 22.58
C VAL A 352 32.60 4.32 23.77
N LYS A 353 33.26 5.45 23.56
CA LYS A 353 33.21 6.61 24.44
C LYS A 353 31.83 7.21 24.27
N THR A 354 30.90 6.88 25.17
CA THR A 354 29.70 7.71 25.35
C THR A 354 30.18 9.11 25.70
N LYS A 355 30.08 10.05 24.76
CA LYS A 355 30.24 11.47 25.07
C LYS A 355 29.04 11.86 25.94
N GLY A 356 29.29 12.15 27.22
CA GLY A 356 28.34 12.90 28.02
C GLY A 356 28.17 14.27 27.37
N ILE A 357 26.97 14.55 26.89
CA ILE A 357 26.58 15.90 26.48
C ILE A 357 25.79 16.45 27.65
N GLU A 358 26.31 17.51 28.24
CA GLU A 358 25.63 18.18 29.35
C GLU A 358 24.50 19.06 28.80
N PRO A 359 23.33 19.08 29.47
CA PRO A 359 22.29 20.03 29.14
C PRO A 359 22.76 21.45 29.46
N GLN A 360 22.06 22.45 28.93
CA GLN A 360 22.33 23.84 29.30
C GLN A 360 21.99 24.09 30.77
N GLU A 361 22.97 24.58 31.54
CA GLU A 361 22.87 24.74 33.00
C GLU A 361 21.79 25.74 33.46
N LYS A 362 21.47 26.75 32.65
CA LYS A 362 20.49 27.78 32.95
C LYS A 362 19.57 28.01 31.76
N VAL A 363 18.35 27.50 31.88
CA VAL A 363 17.29 27.63 30.90
C VAL A 363 16.12 28.33 31.58
N ASP A 364 15.74 29.50 31.08
CA ASP A 364 14.47 30.12 31.46
C ASP A 364 13.34 29.40 30.70
N GLU A 365 12.74 28.39 31.33
CA GLU A 365 11.63 27.63 30.75
C GLU A 365 10.42 28.53 30.39
N GLY A 366 10.26 29.69 31.04
CA GLY A 366 9.23 30.67 30.71
C GLY A 366 9.42 31.30 29.33
N SER A 367 10.67 31.35 28.84
CA SER A 367 11.05 31.89 27.53
C SER A 367 11.02 30.86 26.40
N MET A 368 10.82 29.56 26.70
CA MET A 368 10.88 28.47 25.74
C MET A 368 9.57 28.34 24.95
N ILE A 369 9.64 28.56 23.64
CA ILE A 369 8.51 28.42 22.70
C ILE A 369 8.79 27.23 21.76
N PRO A 370 7.81 26.37 21.43
CA PRO A 370 8.00 25.27 20.49
C PRO A 370 8.55 25.69 19.12
N GLY A 371 9.27 24.76 18.48
CA GLY A 371 9.87 24.94 17.16
C GLY A 371 11.26 25.58 17.19
N SER A 372 11.95 25.51 16.05
CA SER A 372 13.32 26.00 15.86
C SER A 372 13.38 27.18 14.90
N LEU A 373 14.30 28.11 15.11
CA LEU A 373 14.53 29.22 14.18
C LEU A 373 15.19 28.67 12.91
N VAL A 374 14.55 28.87 11.77
CA VAL A 374 15.07 28.47 10.46
C VAL A 374 15.28 29.68 9.57
N LYS A 375 16.42 29.71 8.88
CA LYS A 375 16.78 30.67 7.83
C LYS A 375 17.18 29.92 6.57
N ILE A 376 16.74 30.41 5.43
CA ILE A 376 17.00 29.80 4.13
C ILE A 376 17.70 30.80 3.22
N TYR A 377 18.72 30.36 2.51
CA TYR A 377 19.52 31.16 1.60
C TYR A 377 19.64 30.46 0.25
N ASN A 378 19.51 31.20 -0.84
CA ASN A 378 19.82 30.67 -2.17
C ASN A 378 21.34 30.54 -2.32
N LEU A 379 21.79 29.45 -2.95
CA LEU A 379 23.19 29.14 -3.18
C LEU A 379 23.54 29.23 -4.66
N SER A 380 24.85 29.23 -4.94
CA SER A 380 25.34 29.11 -6.31
C SER A 380 25.07 27.69 -6.87
N PRO A 381 24.69 27.54 -8.15
CA PRO A 381 24.59 26.24 -8.83
C PRO A 381 25.89 25.42 -8.86
N THR A 382 27.02 26.01 -8.48
CA THR A 382 28.33 25.35 -8.40
C THR A 382 28.66 24.78 -7.01
N THR A 383 27.76 24.91 -6.04
CA THR A 383 27.99 24.45 -4.66
C THR A 383 27.96 22.94 -4.60
N GLN A 384 29.01 22.29 -4.08
CA GLN A 384 29.08 20.83 -3.95
C GLN A 384 29.18 20.34 -2.51
N ASN A 385 29.55 21.21 -1.57
CA ASN A 385 29.70 20.89 -0.15
C ASN A 385 29.64 22.17 0.70
N PHE A 386 29.59 22.04 2.03
CA PHE A 386 29.52 23.17 2.95
C PHE A 386 30.73 24.12 2.88
N LYS A 387 31.90 23.69 2.38
CA LYS A 387 33.06 24.60 2.22
C LYS A 387 32.87 25.58 1.06
N ASP A 388 32.04 25.23 0.08
CA ASP A 388 31.72 26.08 -1.08
C ASP A 388 30.68 27.16 -0.73
N ILE A 389 29.95 26.96 0.37
CA ILE A 389 28.85 27.82 0.79
C ILE A 389 29.38 29.17 1.28
N LYS A 390 28.92 30.23 0.61
CA LYS A 390 29.21 31.62 0.99
C LYS A 390 27.89 32.38 1.12
N VAL A 391 27.37 32.43 2.33
CA VAL A 391 26.14 33.18 2.62
C VAL A 391 26.45 34.68 2.61
N LYS A 392 25.78 35.44 1.72
CA LYS A 392 25.82 36.91 1.68
C LYS A 392 24.41 37.47 1.56
N GLY A 393 24.07 38.45 2.41
CA GLY A 393 22.78 39.15 2.35
C GLY A 393 21.74 38.62 3.33
N LYS A 394 20.49 39.09 3.16
CA LYS A 394 19.32 38.66 3.96
C LYS A 394 18.87 37.25 3.51
N PRO A 395 18.28 36.44 4.41
CA PRO A 395 17.71 35.16 4.02
C PRO A 395 16.59 35.33 2.99
N THR A 396 16.41 34.33 2.11
CA THR A 396 15.27 34.23 1.20
C THR A 396 13.98 34.00 1.99
N PHE A 397 14.03 33.09 2.96
CA PHE A 397 12.94 32.77 3.88
C PHE A 397 13.47 32.65 5.30
N ALA A 398 12.65 33.03 6.28
CA ALA A 398 12.98 32.82 7.68
C ALA A 398 11.69 32.69 8.49
N GLY A 399 11.74 31.88 9.54
CA GLY A 399 10.60 31.64 10.42
C GLY A 399 10.89 30.56 11.46
N ILE A 400 9.83 30.08 12.11
CA ILE A 400 9.95 29.00 13.09
C ILE A 400 9.44 27.70 12.45
N MET A 401 10.27 26.66 12.51
CA MET A 401 9.96 25.33 12.02
C MET A 401 9.62 24.41 13.20
N PRO A 402 8.41 23.83 13.29
CA PRO A 402 7.98 23.06 14.45
C PRO A 402 8.85 21.82 14.69
N ASN A 403 9.19 21.10 13.62
CA ASN A 403 10.12 19.98 13.60
C ASN A 403 10.61 19.71 12.16
N PHE A 404 11.43 18.69 11.98
CA PHE A 404 11.91 18.25 10.68
C PHE A 404 11.38 16.83 10.40
N ASP A 405 10.06 16.70 10.19
CA ASP A 405 9.39 15.43 9.88
C ASP A 405 9.39 15.16 8.38
N ASN A 406 10.39 14.41 7.90
CA ASN A 406 10.45 13.91 6.52
C ASN A 406 10.15 15.00 5.47
N VAL A 407 10.73 16.18 5.72
CA VAL A 407 10.52 17.38 4.92
C VAL A 407 11.01 17.09 3.51
N SER A 408 10.13 17.12 2.51
CA SER A 408 10.46 16.65 1.16
C SER A 408 9.67 17.39 0.08
N GLY A 409 10.13 17.34 -1.17
CA GLY A 409 9.36 17.72 -2.36
C GLY A 409 8.44 18.94 -2.21
N GLY A 410 7.15 18.68 -1.93
CA GLY A 410 6.09 19.69 -1.74
C GLY A 410 6.27 20.61 -0.54
N ASP A 411 6.97 20.18 0.51
CA ASP A 411 7.33 21.03 1.65
C ASP A 411 8.32 22.13 1.23
N PHE A 412 9.21 21.80 0.30
CA PHE A 412 10.20 22.71 -0.30
C PHE A 412 9.67 23.43 -1.56
N LYS A 413 8.36 23.48 -1.83
CA LYS A 413 7.79 23.93 -3.12
C LYS A 413 8.21 25.33 -3.59
N GLU A 414 8.59 26.22 -2.69
CA GLU A 414 9.08 27.59 -3.01
C GLU A 414 10.61 27.66 -3.10
N LEU A 415 11.28 26.53 -2.89
CA LEU A 415 12.72 26.36 -3.02
C LEU A 415 13.00 25.46 -4.23
N GLU A 416 13.66 26.02 -5.23
CA GLU A 416 14.22 25.23 -6.33
C GLU A 416 15.50 24.52 -5.87
N ASN A 417 16.42 24.21 -6.79
CA ASN A 417 17.71 23.62 -6.47
C ASN A 417 18.65 24.68 -5.85
N PHE A 418 19.70 24.24 -5.17
CA PHE A 418 20.77 25.10 -4.64
C PHE A 418 20.29 26.07 -3.56
N PHE A 419 19.99 25.55 -2.37
CA PHE A 419 19.70 26.37 -1.18
C PHE A 419 20.36 25.81 0.09
N LEU A 420 20.58 26.67 1.08
CA LEU A 420 20.99 26.32 2.44
C LEU A 420 19.83 26.59 3.38
N LEU A 421 19.52 25.66 4.26
CA LEU A 421 18.66 25.77 5.43
C LEU A 421 19.54 25.74 6.68
N GLU A 422 19.51 26.79 7.48
CA GLU A 422 20.14 26.85 8.80
C GLU A 422 19.06 26.84 9.88
N ALA A 423 19.08 25.84 10.77
CA ALA A 423 18.14 25.70 11.88
C ALA A 423 18.86 25.80 13.23
N LYS A 424 18.28 26.55 14.18
CA LYS A 424 18.82 26.69 15.55
C LYS A 424 17.72 26.62 16.58
N GLY A 425 17.98 25.92 17.69
CA GLY A 425 17.02 25.79 18.77
C GLY A 425 17.56 24.99 19.93
N TYR A 426 16.64 24.39 20.68
CA TYR A 426 16.87 23.51 21.80
C TYR A 426 16.07 22.23 21.61
N VAL A 427 16.66 21.10 21.94
CA VAL A 427 15.92 19.85 22.12
C VAL A 427 15.72 19.61 23.62
N LYS A 428 14.47 19.47 24.04
CA LYS A 428 14.11 19.12 25.41
C LYS A 428 14.11 17.60 25.57
N VAL A 429 14.94 17.12 26.48
CA VAL A 429 15.03 15.71 26.89
C VAL A 429 14.27 15.54 28.20
N ASP A 430 13.12 14.84 28.15
CA ASP A 430 12.28 14.64 29.33
C ASP A 430 12.72 13.46 30.21
N THR A 431 13.41 12.48 29.62
CA THR A 431 13.86 11.23 30.27
C THR A 431 15.36 11.09 30.12
N ALA A 432 16.10 10.92 31.22
CA ALA A 432 17.53 10.65 31.14
C ALA A 432 17.79 9.22 30.60
N GLY A 433 18.84 9.05 29.80
CA GLY A 433 19.24 7.74 29.29
C GLY A 433 20.07 7.81 28.02
N ILE A 434 20.20 6.66 27.36
CA ILE A 434 20.90 6.54 26.08
C ILE A 434 19.94 6.88 24.95
N TYR A 435 20.33 7.87 24.15
CA TYR A 435 19.64 8.28 22.94
C TYR A 435 20.49 7.96 21.71
N ILE A 436 19.84 7.56 20.62
CA ILE A 436 20.48 7.54 19.29
C ILE A 436 19.90 8.69 18.48
N ILE A 437 20.71 9.71 18.20
CA ILE A 437 20.30 10.88 17.42
C ILE A 437 20.66 10.64 15.96
N GLN A 438 19.75 10.94 15.03
CA GLN A 438 19.91 10.73 13.60
C GLN A 438 19.51 11.97 12.79
N ILE A 439 20.32 12.34 11.79
CA ILE A 439 19.94 13.27 10.72
C ILE A 439 19.90 12.51 9.40
N TRP A 440 18.86 12.76 8.59
CA TRP A 440 18.63 12.08 7.31
C TRP A 440 18.38 13.13 6.22
N SER A 441 19.22 13.21 5.18
CA SER A 441 19.16 14.29 4.18
C SER A 441 19.55 13.85 2.76
N ASP A 442 18.96 14.48 1.74
CA ASP A 442 19.27 14.22 0.32
C ASP A 442 20.67 14.66 -0.08
N ASP A 443 21.03 15.90 0.18
CA ASP A 443 22.41 16.40 0.07
C ASP A 443 22.94 16.75 1.48
N GLY A 444 23.90 17.67 1.57
CA GLY A 444 24.71 17.80 2.76
C GLY A 444 23.94 18.29 3.99
N SER A 445 24.13 17.63 5.15
CA SER A 445 23.66 18.15 6.45
C SER A 445 24.69 18.07 7.58
N LYS A 446 24.62 18.97 8.56
CA LYS A 446 25.47 19.01 9.75
C LYS A 446 24.63 19.27 10.98
N LEU A 447 24.87 18.52 12.05
CA LEU A 447 24.21 18.72 13.34
C LEU A 447 25.23 19.01 14.44
N SER A 448 25.03 20.12 15.13
CA SER A 448 25.59 20.38 16.45
C SER A 448 24.52 20.18 17.52
N PHE A 449 24.89 19.59 18.66
CA PHE A 449 23.99 19.30 19.79
C PHE A 449 24.74 19.47 21.11
N GLY A 450 24.11 20.14 22.08
CA GLY A 450 24.79 20.61 23.29
C GLY A 450 25.96 21.55 22.99
N GLY A 451 25.85 22.35 21.92
CA GLY A 451 26.88 23.30 21.49
C GLY A 451 28.13 22.67 20.84
N LYS A 452 28.11 21.35 20.55
CA LYS A 452 29.22 20.64 19.92
C LYS A 452 28.78 20.03 18.59
N PRO A 453 29.59 20.07 17.52
CA PRO A 453 29.33 19.30 16.30
C PRO A 453 29.31 17.80 16.63
N ILE A 454 28.22 17.11 16.28
CA ILE A 454 28.03 15.68 16.56
C ILE A 454 27.80 14.83 15.31
N LEU A 455 27.25 15.39 14.23
CA LEU A 455 27.04 14.69 12.96
C LEU A 455 27.44 15.58 11.78
N ASP A 456 28.09 14.97 10.79
CA ASP A 456 28.50 15.60 9.54
C ASP A 456 28.18 14.64 8.37
N ASN A 457 27.24 15.06 7.53
CA ASN A 457 26.75 14.38 6.34
C ASN A 457 26.96 15.30 5.13
N ASP A 458 28.12 15.93 4.96
CA ASP A 458 28.43 16.87 3.87
C ASP A 458 28.52 16.21 2.47
N GLY A 459 28.29 17.00 1.41
CA GLY A 459 28.47 16.62 0.00
C GLY A 459 27.16 16.51 -0.80
N LEU A 460 27.29 16.27 -2.11
CA LEU A 460 26.17 15.92 -2.98
C LEU A 460 25.94 14.40 -2.93
N HIS A 461 24.73 13.97 -2.59
CA HIS A 461 24.37 12.56 -2.53
C HIS A 461 22.86 12.38 -2.76
N GLY A 462 22.36 11.14 -2.67
CA GLY A 462 20.92 10.91 -2.49
C GLY A 462 20.59 10.84 -1.00
N THR A 463 19.35 10.56 -0.62
CA THR A 463 18.89 10.64 0.77
C THR A 463 19.61 9.74 1.80
N GLU A 464 20.77 10.12 2.35
CA GLU A 464 21.53 9.34 3.33
C GLU A 464 21.37 9.87 4.77
N TYR A 465 21.61 9.04 5.79
CA TYR A 465 21.56 9.46 7.20
C TYR A 465 22.89 9.27 7.92
N LYS A 466 23.10 10.07 8.96
CA LYS A 466 24.16 9.90 9.96
C LYS A 466 23.52 9.79 11.34
N GLU A 467 24.12 9.00 12.22
CA GLU A 467 23.64 8.86 13.60
C GLU A 467 24.77 8.77 14.62
N ILE A 468 24.43 9.06 15.87
CA ILE A 468 25.35 9.00 17.00
C ILE A 468 24.60 8.59 18.27
N THR A 469 25.24 7.74 19.07
CA THR A 469 24.73 7.36 20.39
C THR A 469 25.28 8.32 21.45
N VAL A 470 24.39 8.92 22.23
CA VAL A 470 24.74 9.89 23.28
C VAL A 470 24.02 9.57 24.58
N GLN A 471 24.71 9.76 25.70
CA GLN A 471 24.08 9.72 27.03
C GLN A 471 23.60 11.12 27.37
N LEU A 472 22.29 11.27 27.60
CA LEU A 472 21.67 12.56 27.91
C LEU A 472 21.02 12.50 29.30
N ALA A 473 21.17 13.60 30.04
CA ALA A 473 20.40 13.86 31.23
C ALA A 473 19.09 14.56 30.87
N LYS A 474 18.15 14.65 31.81
CA LYS A 474 16.96 15.48 31.62
C LYS A 474 17.38 16.95 31.53
N GLY A 475 16.93 17.67 30.50
CA GLY A 475 17.26 19.08 30.30
C GLY A 475 17.09 19.55 28.86
N TYR A 476 17.50 20.80 28.59
CA TYR A 476 17.45 21.38 27.23
C TYR A 476 18.85 21.41 26.61
N TYR A 477 18.92 21.02 25.35
CA TYR A 477 20.16 20.89 24.61
C TYR A 477 20.17 21.82 23.40
N PRO A 478 21.02 22.86 23.35
CA PRO A 478 21.11 23.71 22.18
C PRO A 478 21.55 22.89 20.96
N PHE A 479 20.87 23.06 19.84
CA PHE A 479 21.22 22.43 18.58
C PHE A 479 21.33 23.45 17.44
N ALA A 480 22.16 23.11 16.46
CA ALA A 480 22.22 23.78 15.17
C ALA A 480 22.24 22.71 14.07
N LEU A 481 21.27 22.75 13.16
CA LEU A 481 21.13 21.84 12.03
C LEU A 481 21.23 22.64 10.74
N ASP A 482 22.30 22.43 10.00
CA ASP A 482 22.48 23.01 8.67
C ASP A 482 22.21 21.93 7.63
N TYR A 483 21.46 22.25 6.58
CA TYR A 483 21.17 21.37 5.44
C TYR A 483 21.31 22.18 4.17
N PHE A 484 22.15 21.74 3.24
CA PHE A 484 22.18 22.31 1.90
C PHE A 484 21.67 21.31 0.88
N GLN A 485 20.94 21.82 -0.09
CA GLN A 485 20.41 21.08 -1.22
C GLN A 485 21.09 21.55 -2.50
N GLY A 486 21.64 20.62 -3.27
CA GLY A 486 22.13 20.78 -4.64
C GLY A 486 21.00 20.63 -5.66
N ALA A 487 21.12 19.69 -6.60
CA ALA A 487 20.13 19.43 -7.63
C ALA A 487 19.59 17.99 -7.54
N GLY A 488 18.29 17.80 -7.80
CA GLY A 488 17.67 16.46 -7.81
C GLY A 488 16.51 16.35 -6.82
N GLY A 489 16.48 15.24 -6.07
CA GLY A 489 15.55 15.05 -4.94
C GLY A 489 15.79 16.08 -3.84
N LYS A 490 14.91 16.16 -2.84
CA LYS A 490 15.11 17.04 -1.66
C LYS A 490 14.45 16.38 -0.47
N PHE A 491 15.20 16.21 0.61
CA PHE A 491 14.71 15.53 1.80
C PHE A 491 15.53 15.95 3.03
N LEU A 492 14.86 16.17 4.16
CA LEU A 492 15.49 16.39 5.46
C LEU A 492 14.61 15.83 6.59
N SER A 493 15.21 15.07 7.51
CA SER A 493 14.56 14.56 8.72
C SER A 493 15.50 14.59 9.92
N PHE A 494 15.00 15.01 11.09
CA PHE A 494 15.75 15.06 12.35
C PHE A 494 15.08 14.17 13.40
N ASN A 495 15.74 13.05 13.69
CA ASN A 495 15.17 11.92 14.42
C ASN A 495 15.96 11.61 15.69
N TRP A 496 15.31 10.91 16.60
CA TRP A 496 15.97 10.25 17.73
C TRP A 496 15.35 8.89 18.03
N LYS A 497 16.08 8.06 18.76
CA LYS A 497 15.58 6.86 19.43
C LYS A 497 15.75 7.07 20.92
N ARG A 498 14.62 7.09 21.65
CA ARG A 498 14.58 7.34 23.09
C ARG A 498 15.03 6.11 23.90
N PRO A 499 15.45 6.29 25.17
CA PRO A 499 15.76 5.18 26.06
C PRO A 499 14.59 4.19 26.15
N GLY A 500 14.85 2.91 25.88
CA GLY A 500 13.84 1.83 25.94
C GLY A 500 12.86 1.77 24.75
N HIS A 501 12.90 2.72 23.81
CA HIS A 501 12.10 2.68 22.59
C HIS A 501 12.77 1.81 21.52
N LYS A 502 11.98 1.08 20.73
CA LYS A 502 12.49 0.16 19.69
C LYS A 502 12.73 0.84 18.34
N GLU A 503 11.94 1.86 18.02
CA GLU A 503 11.95 2.57 16.72
C GLU A 503 12.53 3.97 16.84
N TYR A 504 13.05 4.50 15.72
CA TYR A 504 13.31 5.93 15.58
C TYR A 504 11.99 6.68 15.44
N GLU A 505 11.96 7.87 15.98
CA GLU A 505 10.87 8.82 15.79
C GLU A 505 11.48 10.18 15.43
N VAL A 506 10.75 10.96 14.65
CA VAL A 506 11.08 12.38 14.45
C VAL A 506 11.02 13.05 15.81
N ILE A 507 11.96 13.96 16.08
CA ILE A 507 11.89 14.76 17.31
C ILE A 507 10.59 15.56 17.27
N SER A 508 9.74 15.32 18.26
CA SER A 508 8.41 15.93 18.33
C SER A 508 8.50 17.46 18.31
N PRO A 509 7.52 18.17 17.72
CA PRO A 509 7.38 19.61 17.92
C PRO A 509 7.32 20.02 19.40
N PHE A 510 6.90 19.10 20.29
CA PHE A 510 6.89 19.31 21.74
C PHE A 510 8.25 19.09 22.41
N ASN A 511 9.25 18.65 21.66
CA ASN A 511 10.62 18.46 22.14
C ASN A 511 11.60 19.41 21.46
N ILE A 512 11.18 20.22 20.49
CA ILE A 512 12.00 21.25 19.85
C ILE A 512 11.51 22.61 20.33
N TYR A 513 12.43 23.47 20.76
CA TYR A 513 12.15 24.79 21.28
C TYR A 513 13.12 25.84 20.76
N HIS A 514 12.74 27.10 20.86
CA HIS A 514 13.61 28.26 20.74
C HIS A 514 13.26 29.22 21.87
N THR A 515 14.19 30.09 22.25
CA THR A 515 13.92 31.12 23.25
C THR A 515 13.41 32.41 22.58
N THR A 516 12.70 33.24 23.32
CA THR A 516 12.14 34.51 22.80
C THR A 516 13.19 35.44 22.21
N ASP A 517 14.42 35.45 22.75
CA ASP A 517 15.55 36.25 22.27
C ASP A 517 16.18 35.74 20.96
N MET A 518 16.03 34.45 20.64
CA MET A 518 16.54 33.87 19.38
C MET A 518 15.81 34.38 18.14
N ARG A 519 14.62 34.98 18.30
CA ARG A 519 13.76 35.36 17.19
C ARG A 519 14.35 36.42 16.27
N GLY A 520 15.29 37.25 16.73
CA GLY A 520 15.85 38.34 15.92
C GLY A 520 14.76 39.20 15.24
N ASP A 521 15.11 39.86 14.13
CA ASP A 521 14.11 40.53 13.28
C ASP A 521 13.59 39.56 12.20
N LEU A 522 12.54 38.81 12.55
CA LEU A 522 11.77 38.01 11.58
C LEU A 522 10.77 38.88 10.79
N GLN A 523 10.68 40.19 11.04
CA GLN A 523 9.66 41.03 10.42
C GLN A 523 9.84 41.08 8.90
N GLY A 524 8.77 40.76 8.18
CA GLY A 524 8.76 40.75 6.72
C GLY A 524 9.29 39.46 6.07
N PHE A 525 9.70 38.46 6.86
CA PHE A 525 9.99 37.11 6.37
C PHE A 525 8.82 36.16 6.65
N SER A 526 8.68 35.15 5.81
CA SER A 526 7.81 33.99 6.02
C SER A 526 8.60 32.71 5.74
N LEU A 527 8.18 31.58 6.32
CA LEU A 527 8.77 30.27 6.10
C LEU A 527 7.69 29.33 5.55
N PRO A 528 7.64 29.10 4.22
CA PRO A 528 6.55 28.36 3.57
C PRO A 528 6.32 26.94 4.11
N MET A 529 7.39 26.29 4.57
CA MET A 529 7.41 24.92 5.08
C MET A 529 7.07 24.78 6.57
N ALA A 530 6.87 25.87 7.31
CA ALA A 530 6.61 25.84 8.75
C ALA A 530 5.23 25.26 9.12
N ASN A 531 4.27 25.30 8.20
CA ASN A 531 2.88 24.93 8.42
C ASN A 531 2.39 23.96 7.33
N VAL A 532 3.10 22.85 7.09
CA VAL A 532 2.60 21.84 6.14
C VAL A 532 1.57 20.95 6.82
N SER A 533 0.33 21.35 6.66
CA SER A 533 -0.83 20.57 7.04
C SER A 533 -1.01 19.40 6.08
N LYS A 534 -0.82 18.17 6.57
CA LYS A 534 -1.12 16.95 5.81
C LYS A 534 -2.63 16.71 5.83
N ILE A 535 -3.36 17.36 4.93
CA ILE A 535 -4.83 17.24 4.84
C ILE A 535 -5.17 16.02 3.97
N PRO A 536 -5.85 14.98 4.51
CA PRO A 536 -6.23 13.82 3.71
C PRO A 536 -7.08 14.22 2.50
N GLY A 537 -6.72 13.73 1.31
CA GLY A 537 -7.41 14.07 0.05
C GLY A 537 -6.86 15.31 -0.67
N ASP A 538 -5.90 16.03 -0.06
CA ASP A 538 -5.21 17.16 -0.68
C ASP A 538 -3.71 16.85 -0.78
N GLN A 539 -3.27 16.28 -1.91
CA GLN A 539 -1.90 15.78 -2.15
C GLN A 539 -1.47 14.59 -1.28
N PHE A 540 -2.25 14.27 -0.25
CA PHE A 540 -2.06 13.11 0.61
C PHE A 540 -3.17 12.07 0.40
N PRO A 541 -2.89 10.77 0.60
CA PRO A 541 -3.92 9.75 0.61
C PRO A 541 -5.07 10.11 1.55
N LEU A 542 -6.30 9.78 1.13
CA LEU A 542 -7.45 9.76 2.04
C LEU A 542 -7.14 8.82 3.21
N GLN A 543 -7.81 9.01 4.35
CA GLN A 543 -7.65 8.12 5.50
C GLN A 543 -8.92 7.34 5.84
N ASP A 544 -10.07 7.84 5.37
CA ASP A 544 -11.39 7.35 5.73
C ASP A 544 -12.09 6.63 4.57
N VAL A 545 -13.10 5.84 4.91
CA VAL A 545 -14.05 5.28 3.94
C VAL A 545 -14.86 6.43 3.33
N HIS A 546 -15.15 6.32 2.04
CA HIS A 546 -15.94 7.31 1.33
C HIS A 546 -17.33 7.51 1.98
N PRO A 547 -17.78 8.74 2.29
CA PRO A 547 -18.99 8.98 3.10
C PRO A 547 -20.28 8.40 2.53
N SER A 548 -20.34 8.23 1.20
CA SER A 548 -21.45 7.55 0.50
C SER A 548 -21.49 6.02 0.67
N PHE A 549 -20.60 5.43 1.47
CA PHE A 549 -20.55 3.99 1.74
C PHE A 549 -20.51 3.71 3.23
N ASP A 550 -21.27 2.70 3.65
CA ASP A 550 -21.14 2.09 4.96
C ASP A 550 -20.22 0.86 4.85
N LEU A 551 -19.29 0.72 5.79
CA LEU A 551 -18.30 -0.37 5.83
C LEU A 551 -18.75 -1.46 6.82
N PHE A 552 -18.66 -2.71 6.39
CA PHE A 552 -18.95 -3.90 7.21
C PHE A 552 -17.83 -4.93 7.09
N GLN A 553 -17.62 -5.72 8.14
CA GLN A 553 -16.83 -6.95 8.05
C GLN A 553 -17.55 -7.96 7.13
N ALA A 554 -16.80 -8.75 6.36
CA ALA A 554 -17.34 -9.83 5.53
C ALA A 554 -16.70 -11.19 5.82
N ARG A 555 -16.09 -11.33 7.01
CA ARG A 555 -15.45 -12.54 7.53
C ARG A 555 -15.69 -12.69 9.05
N PRO A 556 -15.64 -13.90 9.62
CA PRO A 556 -15.42 -14.09 11.05
C PRO A 556 -14.09 -13.45 11.52
N ASP A 557 -13.99 -13.11 12.80
CA ASP A 557 -12.81 -12.42 13.34
C ASP A 557 -11.56 -13.32 13.38
N ASP A 558 -11.75 -14.63 13.54
CA ASP A 558 -10.71 -15.67 13.57
C ASP A 558 -10.25 -16.13 12.17
N PHE A 559 -10.97 -15.75 11.11
CA PHE A 559 -10.59 -16.05 9.74
C PHE A 559 -9.79 -14.87 9.15
N GLN A 560 -8.54 -15.10 8.76
CA GLN A 560 -7.60 -14.06 8.28
C GLN A 560 -7.17 -14.28 6.82
N PRO A 561 -8.09 -14.20 5.85
CA PRO A 561 -7.81 -14.57 4.47
C PRO A 561 -6.90 -13.56 3.76
N ARG A 562 -5.80 -14.05 3.20
CA ARG A 562 -5.03 -13.37 2.16
C ARG A 562 -5.73 -13.59 0.81
N VAL A 563 -6.68 -12.73 0.46
CA VAL A 563 -7.64 -13.01 -0.63
C VAL A 563 -6.94 -13.01 -2.00
N GLY A 564 -6.81 -14.20 -2.60
CA GLY A 564 -6.27 -14.40 -3.95
C GLY A 564 -7.33 -14.28 -5.05
N GLY A 565 -8.57 -14.67 -4.78
CA GLY A 565 -9.71 -14.63 -5.69
C GLY A 565 -11.01 -14.73 -4.91
N MET A 566 -12.12 -14.20 -5.44
CA MET A 566 -13.44 -14.34 -4.83
C MET A 566 -14.58 -14.16 -5.81
N ASP A 567 -15.69 -14.86 -5.59
CA ASP A 567 -16.93 -14.77 -6.36
C ASP A 567 -18.11 -15.38 -5.58
N PHE A 568 -19.34 -15.26 -6.08
CA PHE A 568 -20.53 -15.78 -5.41
C PHE A 568 -21.10 -17.01 -6.09
N LEU A 569 -21.56 -17.98 -5.29
CA LEU A 569 -22.52 -19.00 -5.73
C LEU A 569 -23.89 -18.35 -5.96
N SER A 570 -24.73 -19.03 -6.75
CA SER A 570 -26.09 -18.57 -7.08
C SER A 570 -27.01 -18.45 -5.86
N ASP A 571 -26.73 -19.20 -4.79
CA ASP A 571 -27.42 -19.14 -3.51
C ASP A 571 -26.97 -17.97 -2.60
N GLY A 572 -25.96 -17.21 -3.04
CA GLY A 572 -25.43 -16.03 -2.34
C GLY A 572 -24.31 -16.33 -1.34
N ARG A 573 -23.84 -17.57 -1.20
CA ARG A 573 -22.62 -17.86 -0.43
C ARG A 573 -21.38 -17.34 -1.16
N LEU A 574 -20.45 -16.75 -0.41
CA LEU A 574 -19.21 -16.18 -0.95
C LEU A 574 -18.12 -17.25 -1.00
N VAL A 575 -17.46 -17.40 -2.15
CA VAL A 575 -16.31 -18.28 -2.35
C VAL A 575 -15.03 -17.45 -2.38
N VAL A 576 -14.01 -17.87 -1.66
CA VAL A 576 -12.72 -17.16 -1.53
C VAL A 576 -11.56 -18.13 -1.69
N SER A 577 -10.60 -17.83 -2.58
CA SER A 577 -9.29 -18.50 -2.59
C SER A 577 -8.25 -17.70 -1.82
N THR A 578 -7.30 -18.38 -1.19
CA THR A 578 -6.27 -17.73 -0.35
C THR A 578 -4.85 -17.92 -0.90
N TRP A 579 -4.06 -16.85 -0.80
CA TRP A 579 -2.62 -16.85 -1.13
C TRP A 579 -1.80 -17.07 0.15
N ASP A 580 -1.76 -18.33 0.58
CA ASP A 580 -1.08 -18.81 1.78
C ASP A 580 -0.58 -20.25 1.57
N ALA A 581 0.01 -20.84 2.62
CA ALA A 581 0.57 -22.19 2.60
C ALA A 581 -0.44 -23.29 2.26
N ASP A 582 -1.73 -23.07 2.51
CA ASP A 582 -2.77 -24.06 2.23
C ASP A 582 -3.17 -24.05 0.76
N GLY A 583 -3.07 -22.89 0.10
CA GLY A 583 -3.57 -22.72 -1.26
C GLY A 583 -5.04 -23.15 -1.35
N ALA A 584 -5.84 -22.67 -0.39
CA ALA A 584 -7.18 -23.19 -0.13
C ALA A 584 -8.28 -22.38 -0.82
N VAL A 585 -9.45 -22.99 -0.90
CA VAL A 585 -10.72 -22.35 -1.24
C VAL A 585 -11.71 -22.57 -0.12
N TYR A 586 -12.39 -21.50 0.26
CA TYR A 586 -13.35 -21.46 1.35
C TYR A 586 -14.71 -20.98 0.85
N ILE A 587 -15.78 -21.52 1.45
CA ILE A 587 -17.12 -20.95 1.38
C ILE A 587 -17.41 -20.19 2.67
N ILE A 588 -17.96 -18.99 2.54
CA ILE A 588 -18.41 -18.14 3.64
C ILE A 588 -19.92 -17.96 3.54
N GLU A 589 -20.63 -18.49 4.53
CA GLU A 589 -22.07 -18.29 4.70
C GLU A 589 -22.34 -16.97 5.42
N ASN A 590 -23.43 -16.28 5.06
CA ASN A 590 -23.91 -15.06 5.71
C ASN A 590 -22.93 -13.87 5.69
N ALA A 591 -22.01 -13.80 4.73
CA ALA A 591 -21.07 -12.68 4.58
C ALA A 591 -21.78 -11.31 4.45
N GLN A 592 -22.97 -11.29 3.84
CA GLN A 592 -23.85 -10.13 3.69
C GLN A 592 -24.45 -9.62 5.01
N SER A 593 -24.39 -10.40 6.08
CA SER A 593 -24.94 -10.00 7.39
C SER A 593 -24.18 -8.83 8.01
N GLY A 594 -22.89 -8.66 7.65
CA GLY A 594 -22.00 -7.67 8.26
C GLY A 594 -21.64 -7.93 9.72
N VAL A 595 -22.08 -9.07 10.28
CA VAL A 595 -21.87 -9.45 11.69
C VAL A 595 -20.97 -10.67 11.76
N PRO A 596 -19.70 -10.53 12.21
CA PRO A 596 -18.71 -11.63 12.18
C PRO A 596 -19.21 -12.93 12.83
N SER A 597 -19.91 -12.82 13.97
CA SER A 597 -20.39 -13.97 14.75
C SER A 597 -21.53 -14.77 14.07
N LYS A 598 -22.10 -14.29 12.96
CA LYS A 598 -23.15 -14.99 12.19
C LYS A 598 -22.59 -15.71 10.96
N MET A 599 -21.32 -15.45 10.62
CA MET A 599 -20.66 -16.01 9.47
C MET A 599 -20.08 -17.37 9.80
N LYS A 600 -20.13 -18.29 8.84
CA LYS A 600 -19.50 -19.61 8.95
C LYS A 600 -18.57 -19.80 7.78
N VAL A 601 -17.36 -20.27 8.07
CA VAL A 601 -16.34 -20.53 7.07
C VAL A 601 -16.15 -22.04 6.98
N LYS A 602 -16.14 -22.56 5.75
CA LYS A 602 -15.89 -23.97 5.45
C LYS A 602 -14.78 -24.05 4.40
N LYS A 603 -13.68 -24.72 4.73
CA LYS A 603 -12.64 -25.06 3.75
C LYS A 603 -13.18 -26.16 2.84
N ILE A 604 -13.21 -25.91 1.54
CA ILE A 604 -13.78 -26.84 0.54
C ILE A 604 -12.72 -27.46 -0.36
N ALA A 605 -11.58 -26.79 -0.53
CA ALA A 605 -10.44 -27.27 -1.31
C ALA A 605 -9.12 -26.78 -0.69
N PHE A 606 -8.05 -27.51 -0.93
CA PHE A 606 -6.66 -27.18 -0.57
C PHE A 606 -5.67 -27.59 -1.67
N GLY A 607 -4.41 -27.20 -1.53
CA GLY A 607 -3.29 -27.70 -2.35
C GLY A 607 -3.15 -27.05 -3.72
N LEU A 608 -3.72 -25.86 -3.92
CA LEU A 608 -3.59 -25.07 -5.14
C LEU A 608 -2.32 -24.19 -5.09
N ALA A 609 -1.59 -24.11 -6.19
CA ALA A 609 -0.35 -23.33 -6.30
C ALA A 609 -0.65 -21.84 -6.58
N GLU A 610 -0.57 -21.02 -5.53
CA GLU A 610 -0.76 -19.56 -5.61
C GLU A 610 -2.08 -19.18 -6.32
N PRO A 611 -3.26 -19.55 -5.75
CA PRO A 611 -4.56 -19.40 -6.40
C PRO A 611 -5.04 -17.93 -6.42
N LEU A 612 -4.39 -17.13 -7.26
CA LEU A 612 -4.59 -15.69 -7.42
C LEU A 612 -5.68 -15.34 -8.44
N GLY A 613 -6.60 -16.25 -8.71
CA GLY A 613 -7.85 -15.92 -9.37
C GLY A 613 -8.92 -16.97 -9.18
N LEU A 614 -10.16 -16.53 -9.03
CA LEU A 614 -11.31 -17.40 -8.82
C LEU A 614 -12.52 -16.82 -9.56
N LYS A 615 -13.30 -17.68 -10.22
CA LYS A 615 -14.58 -17.34 -10.84
C LYS A 615 -15.58 -18.48 -10.66
N VAL A 616 -16.81 -18.13 -10.34
CA VAL A 616 -17.95 -19.06 -10.35
C VAL A 616 -18.72 -18.88 -11.64
N VAL A 617 -19.00 -19.97 -12.35
CA VAL A 617 -19.85 -19.99 -13.54
C VAL A 617 -20.82 -21.16 -13.42
N ASN A 618 -22.12 -20.86 -13.33
CA ASN A 618 -23.17 -21.87 -13.10
C ASN A 618 -22.86 -22.77 -11.88
N ASP A 619 -22.52 -22.15 -10.75
CA ASP A 619 -22.10 -22.81 -9.49
C ASP A 619 -20.88 -23.74 -9.58
N THR A 620 -20.21 -23.77 -10.73
CA THR A 620 -18.91 -24.44 -10.89
C THR A 620 -17.79 -23.46 -10.58
N ILE A 621 -16.87 -23.85 -9.71
CA ILE A 621 -15.75 -23.02 -9.27
C ILE A 621 -14.54 -23.29 -10.17
N TYR A 622 -13.99 -22.22 -10.73
CA TYR A 622 -12.77 -22.23 -11.52
C TYR A 622 -11.69 -21.39 -10.84
N VAL A 623 -10.48 -21.93 -10.75
CA VAL A 623 -9.35 -21.28 -10.09
C VAL A 623 -8.18 -21.14 -11.06
N MET A 624 -7.69 -19.90 -11.19
CA MET A 624 -6.44 -19.60 -11.86
C MET A 624 -5.28 -19.80 -10.88
N GLN A 625 -4.35 -20.67 -11.24
CA GLN A 625 -3.10 -20.90 -10.54
C GLN A 625 -1.94 -20.46 -11.44
N LYS A 626 -0.73 -20.37 -10.85
CA LYS A 626 0.50 -20.13 -11.62
C LYS A 626 0.69 -21.11 -12.79
N GLN A 627 0.31 -22.37 -12.59
CA GLN A 627 0.68 -23.48 -13.48
C GLN A 627 -0.46 -23.98 -14.36
N GLU A 628 -1.71 -23.82 -13.92
CA GLU A 628 -2.88 -24.30 -14.65
C GLU A 628 -4.12 -23.53 -14.24
N MET A 629 -5.19 -23.71 -14.99
CA MET A 629 -6.54 -23.38 -14.56
C MET A 629 -7.27 -24.65 -14.20
N THR A 630 -7.89 -24.67 -13.02
CA THR A 630 -8.51 -25.86 -12.44
C THR A 630 -10.00 -25.63 -12.23
N CYS A 631 -10.80 -26.62 -12.61
CA CYS A 631 -12.21 -26.73 -12.29
C CYS A 631 -12.36 -27.61 -11.05
N LEU A 632 -13.00 -27.09 -10.00
CA LEU A 632 -13.25 -27.80 -8.76
C LEU A 632 -14.65 -28.40 -8.80
N VAL A 633 -14.74 -29.71 -8.57
CA VAL A 633 -15.97 -30.49 -8.69
C VAL A 633 -16.26 -31.21 -7.38
N ASP A 634 -17.41 -30.91 -6.79
CA ASP A 634 -18.07 -31.71 -5.76
C ASP A 634 -18.99 -32.72 -6.45
N VAL A 635 -18.74 -34.01 -6.27
CA VAL A 635 -19.54 -35.08 -6.92
C VAL A 635 -20.65 -35.60 -6.04
N ASN A 636 -20.65 -35.26 -4.75
CA ASN A 636 -21.52 -35.85 -3.75
C ASN A 636 -22.49 -34.84 -3.09
N GLY A 637 -22.28 -33.54 -3.28
CA GLY A 637 -23.13 -32.45 -2.82
C GLY A 637 -22.89 -32.03 -1.38
N ASP A 638 -21.76 -32.39 -0.77
CA ASP A 638 -21.39 -32.00 0.60
C ASP A 638 -20.54 -30.73 0.68
N ASP A 639 -20.41 -29.99 -0.43
CA ASP A 639 -19.52 -28.85 -0.67
C ASP A 639 -18.02 -29.14 -0.57
N ILE A 640 -17.58 -30.36 -0.27
CA ILE A 640 -16.15 -30.70 -0.28
C ILE A 640 -15.75 -31.09 -1.69
N ILE A 641 -14.65 -30.51 -2.18
CA ILE A 641 -14.20 -30.79 -3.54
C ILE A 641 -13.57 -32.19 -3.59
N ASP A 642 -14.24 -33.07 -4.34
CA ASP A 642 -13.81 -34.44 -4.56
C ASP A 642 -12.81 -34.54 -5.73
N GLU A 643 -12.96 -33.70 -6.76
CA GLU A 643 -12.22 -33.81 -8.01
C GLU A 643 -11.71 -32.45 -8.50
N TYR A 644 -10.40 -32.39 -8.79
CA TYR A 644 -9.67 -31.21 -9.26
C TYR A 644 -9.31 -31.41 -10.72
N LYS A 645 -10.14 -30.93 -11.64
CA LYS A 645 -9.95 -31.10 -13.09
C LYS A 645 -9.07 -30.02 -13.67
N THR A 646 -8.03 -30.40 -14.38
CA THR A 646 -7.25 -29.45 -15.18
C THR A 646 -8.09 -29.01 -16.37
N LEU A 647 -8.48 -27.74 -16.42
CA LEU A 647 -9.17 -27.15 -17.57
C LEU A 647 -8.16 -26.77 -18.65
N SER A 648 -7.07 -26.10 -18.28
CA SER A 648 -6.00 -25.74 -19.22
C SER A 648 -4.66 -25.56 -18.53
N ASP A 649 -3.60 -25.95 -19.22
CA ASP A 649 -2.22 -25.89 -18.77
C ASP A 649 -1.25 -25.51 -19.93
N ASP A 650 -1.82 -24.86 -20.95
CA ASP A 650 -1.22 -24.61 -22.28
C ASP A 650 -0.26 -23.40 -22.32
N TRP A 651 0.32 -23.02 -21.18
CA TRP A 651 1.37 -21.99 -21.10
C TRP A 651 2.62 -22.51 -20.40
N ASP A 652 3.78 -21.99 -20.78
CA ASP A 652 5.03 -22.33 -20.10
C ASP A 652 5.16 -21.62 -18.72
N VAL A 653 5.87 -22.27 -17.80
CA VAL A 653 6.05 -21.81 -16.40
C VAL A 653 7.41 -22.24 -15.86
N SER A 654 8.05 -21.39 -15.06
CA SER A 654 9.28 -21.68 -14.33
C SER A 654 9.05 -21.79 -12.82
N ALA A 655 10.13 -22.10 -12.10
CA ALA A 655 10.16 -22.08 -10.64
C ALA A 655 10.24 -20.66 -10.03
N ASN A 656 10.33 -19.60 -10.84
CA ASN A 656 10.48 -18.24 -10.33
C ASN A 656 9.27 -17.81 -9.46
N PHE A 657 9.51 -17.27 -8.27
CA PHE A 657 8.47 -16.95 -7.27
C PHE A 657 7.46 -15.89 -7.71
N HIS A 658 7.74 -15.13 -8.77
CA HIS A 658 6.94 -13.96 -9.17
C HIS A 658 6.16 -14.18 -10.49
N GLU A 659 6.29 -15.35 -11.12
CA GLU A 659 5.51 -15.70 -12.33
C GLU A 659 4.06 -16.08 -12.01
N PHE A 660 3.30 -15.15 -11.45
CA PHE A 660 1.91 -15.37 -11.05
C PHE A 660 0.96 -15.54 -12.25
N GLY A 661 -0.11 -16.30 -12.02
CA GLY A 661 -1.32 -16.27 -12.84
C GLY A 661 -2.41 -15.49 -12.12
N PHE A 662 -2.77 -14.31 -12.64
CA PHE A 662 -3.76 -13.42 -12.02
C PHE A 662 -5.11 -13.49 -12.72
N GLY A 663 -6.20 -13.30 -11.97
CA GLY A 663 -7.53 -13.48 -12.51
C GLY A 663 -8.64 -13.47 -11.46
N LEU A 664 -9.85 -13.90 -11.81
CA LEU A 664 -10.27 -14.46 -13.10
C LEU A 664 -11.55 -13.75 -13.55
N THR A 665 -11.67 -13.41 -14.83
CA THR A 665 -12.91 -12.87 -15.38
C THR A 665 -13.48 -13.80 -16.45
N PHE A 666 -14.79 -13.73 -16.68
CA PHE A 666 -15.51 -14.59 -17.61
C PHE A 666 -16.44 -13.76 -18.49
N LYS A 667 -16.36 -13.99 -19.81
CA LYS A 667 -17.23 -13.33 -20.81
C LYS A 667 -17.44 -14.29 -21.97
N GLU A 668 -18.70 -14.45 -22.39
CA GLU A 668 -19.08 -15.14 -23.64
C GLU A 668 -18.53 -16.57 -23.79
N GLY A 669 -18.49 -17.36 -22.70
CA GLY A 669 -17.99 -18.75 -22.75
C GLY A 669 -16.47 -18.88 -22.64
N TYR A 670 -15.77 -17.78 -22.35
CA TYR A 670 -14.32 -17.76 -22.19
C TYR A 670 -13.91 -17.15 -20.86
N PHE A 671 -12.88 -17.74 -20.26
CA PHE A 671 -12.15 -17.18 -19.14
C PHE A 671 -11.01 -16.30 -19.64
N TYR A 672 -10.72 -15.23 -18.90
CA TYR A 672 -9.60 -14.34 -19.19
C TYR A 672 -8.77 -14.13 -17.92
N ALA A 673 -7.47 -14.34 -18.06
CA ALA A 673 -6.48 -14.20 -17.01
C ALA A 673 -5.23 -13.51 -17.56
N THR A 674 -4.30 -13.17 -16.68
CA THR A 674 -3.03 -12.54 -17.05
C THR A 674 -1.86 -13.32 -16.47
N LEU A 675 -0.76 -13.39 -17.24
CA LEU A 675 0.47 -14.08 -16.83
C LEU A 675 1.55 -13.05 -16.58
N ALA A 676 2.03 -12.97 -15.33
CA ALA A 676 3.11 -12.06 -14.94
C ALA A 676 4.47 -12.55 -15.43
N THR A 677 5.40 -11.61 -15.63
CA THR A 677 6.80 -11.93 -15.95
C THR A 677 7.55 -12.44 -14.71
N ALA A 678 8.62 -13.19 -14.95
CA ALA A 678 9.52 -13.62 -13.89
C ALA A 678 10.32 -12.43 -13.36
N ILE A 679 10.36 -12.27 -12.05
CA ILE A 679 11.10 -11.17 -11.40
C ILE A 679 12.15 -11.79 -10.47
N ASN A 680 13.36 -11.26 -10.52
CA ASN A 680 14.42 -11.63 -9.60
C ASN A 680 14.16 -10.99 -8.23
N PRO A 681 14.67 -11.58 -7.14
CA PRO A 681 14.66 -10.90 -5.85
C PRO A 681 15.27 -9.50 -6.03
N GLY A 682 14.52 -8.49 -5.60
CA GLY A 682 14.83 -7.08 -5.84
C GLY A 682 14.26 -6.48 -7.14
N GLY A 683 13.16 -7.00 -7.68
CA GLY A 683 12.29 -6.26 -8.61
C GLY A 683 12.73 -6.21 -10.08
N ALA A 684 13.97 -6.59 -10.40
CA ALA A 684 14.44 -6.64 -11.79
C ALA A 684 13.83 -7.84 -12.55
N SER A 685 13.47 -7.67 -13.82
CA SER A 685 13.03 -8.79 -14.66
C SER A 685 14.12 -9.86 -14.79
N THR A 686 13.71 -11.12 -14.74
CA THR A 686 14.58 -12.28 -15.05
C THR A 686 14.94 -12.26 -16.53
N GLN A 687 16.16 -12.70 -16.87
CA GLN A 687 16.62 -12.83 -18.25
C GLN A 687 17.30 -14.20 -18.45
N PRO A 688 16.92 -14.99 -19.46
CA PRO A 688 15.77 -14.77 -20.37
C PRO A 688 14.41 -14.96 -19.67
N GLN A 689 13.35 -14.41 -20.26
CA GLN A 689 11.96 -14.68 -19.87
C GLN A 689 11.39 -15.88 -20.62
N ILE A 690 10.40 -16.54 -20.01
CA ILE A 690 9.52 -17.47 -20.71
C ILE A 690 8.63 -16.68 -21.68
N GLN A 691 8.56 -17.15 -22.93
CA GLN A 691 7.89 -16.43 -24.03
C GLN A 691 6.39 -16.25 -23.84
N ASP A 692 5.73 -17.10 -23.05
CA ASP A 692 4.29 -17.00 -22.76
C ASP A 692 3.93 -15.98 -21.67
N ARG A 693 4.92 -15.49 -20.93
CA ARG A 693 4.71 -14.52 -19.85
C ARG A 693 4.49 -13.10 -20.38
N GLY A 694 3.96 -12.22 -19.54
CA GLY A 694 3.64 -10.84 -19.90
C GLY A 694 2.47 -10.72 -20.88
N LYS A 695 1.50 -11.64 -20.81
CA LYS A 695 0.38 -11.77 -21.76
C LYS A 695 -0.98 -11.89 -21.07
N VAL A 696 -2.03 -11.57 -21.83
CA VAL A 696 -3.42 -11.90 -21.50
C VAL A 696 -3.77 -13.24 -22.16
N VAL A 697 -4.26 -14.19 -21.38
CA VAL A 697 -4.75 -15.49 -21.86
C VAL A 697 -6.27 -15.50 -21.93
N LYS A 698 -6.80 -16.13 -22.98
CA LYS A 698 -8.23 -16.41 -23.20
C LYS A 698 -8.39 -17.91 -23.28
N VAL A 699 -9.24 -18.50 -22.43
CA VAL A 699 -9.43 -19.94 -22.35
C VAL A 699 -10.88 -20.31 -22.55
N ASN A 700 -11.15 -21.24 -23.47
CA ASN A 700 -12.49 -21.74 -23.72
C ASN A 700 -12.99 -22.57 -22.54
N GLN A 701 -14.16 -22.24 -21.99
CA GLN A 701 -14.72 -22.94 -20.82
C GLN A 701 -14.96 -24.45 -21.07
N ARG A 702 -15.31 -24.83 -22.31
CA ARG A 702 -15.70 -26.20 -22.65
C ARG A 702 -14.50 -27.05 -23.06
N THR A 703 -13.60 -26.49 -23.86
CA THR A 703 -12.50 -27.25 -24.48
C THR A 703 -11.17 -27.09 -23.74
N GLY A 704 -11.01 -26.05 -22.93
CA GLY A 704 -9.72 -25.73 -22.31
C GLY A 704 -8.71 -25.09 -23.25
N GLU A 705 -9.08 -24.86 -24.51
CA GLU A 705 -8.20 -24.27 -25.52
C GLU A 705 -7.80 -22.84 -25.11
N THR A 706 -6.48 -22.59 -25.08
CA THR A 706 -5.89 -21.31 -24.71
C THR A 706 -5.40 -20.53 -25.93
N THR A 707 -5.70 -19.24 -25.97
CA THR A 707 -5.11 -18.27 -26.90
C THR A 707 -4.56 -17.06 -26.18
N PHE A 708 -3.44 -16.52 -26.68
CA PHE A 708 -2.87 -15.27 -26.19
C PHE A 708 -3.39 -14.10 -27.01
N ILE A 709 -4.11 -13.18 -26.38
CA ILE A 709 -4.82 -12.11 -27.10
C ILE A 709 -4.15 -10.74 -27.00
N ALA A 710 -3.29 -10.51 -26.01
CA ALA A 710 -2.52 -9.28 -25.86
C ALA A 710 -1.20 -9.55 -25.13
N SER A 711 -0.21 -8.67 -25.30
CA SER A 711 1.14 -8.84 -24.75
C SER A 711 1.76 -7.53 -24.24
N GLY A 712 2.95 -7.61 -23.64
CA GLY A 712 3.68 -6.43 -23.17
C GLY A 712 3.24 -5.96 -21.79
N LEU A 713 2.79 -6.90 -20.95
CA LEU A 713 2.51 -6.68 -19.53
C LEU A 713 3.73 -7.04 -18.69
N ARG A 714 3.86 -6.45 -17.50
CA ARG A 714 4.92 -6.79 -16.54
C ARG A 714 4.38 -7.61 -15.37
N THR A 715 3.57 -6.99 -14.50
CA THR A 715 2.96 -7.64 -13.34
C THR A 715 1.48 -7.24 -13.26
N PRO A 716 0.65 -7.84 -14.13
CA PRO A 716 -0.73 -7.46 -14.31
C PRO A 716 -1.67 -8.08 -13.25
N ASN A 717 -1.61 -7.62 -12.00
CA ASN A 717 -2.37 -8.21 -10.89
C ASN A 717 -3.90 -8.17 -11.07
N GLY A 718 -4.43 -7.18 -11.81
CA GLY A 718 -5.86 -7.02 -11.98
C GLY A 718 -6.33 -7.30 -13.40
N ILE A 719 -7.40 -8.10 -13.55
CA ILE A 719 -8.20 -8.19 -14.77
C ILE A 719 -9.69 -8.26 -14.42
N GLY A 720 -10.55 -7.56 -15.15
CA GLY A 720 -11.97 -7.53 -14.86
C GLY A 720 -12.83 -6.84 -15.93
N ILE A 721 -14.16 -6.93 -15.77
CA ILE A 721 -15.13 -6.27 -16.63
C ILE A 721 -15.33 -4.83 -16.16
N GLY A 722 -15.09 -3.88 -17.05
CA GLY A 722 -15.18 -2.45 -16.80
C GLY A 722 -16.21 -1.75 -17.68
N TYR A 723 -15.83 -0.57 -18.17
CA TYR A 723 -16.65 0.29 -19.01
C TYR A 723 -17.21 -0.46 -20.24
N ASN A 724 -18.50 -0.27 -20.54
CA ASN A 724 -19.22 -0.92 -21.64
C ASN A 724 -19.16 -2.45 -21.69
N GLY A 725 -18.91 -3.12 -20.55
CA GLY A 725 -18.80 -4.58 -20.52
C GLY A 725 -17.51 -5.11 -21.16
N GLU A 726 -16.52 -4.25 -21.37
CA GLU A 726 -15.22 -4.59 -21.94
C GLU A 726 -14.23 -5.04 -20.86
N ILE A 727 -13.16 -5.73 -21.28
CA ILE A 727 -12.15 -6.28 -20.38
C ILE A 727 -11.02 -5.27 -20.20
N PHE A 728 -10.65 -5.02 -18.95
CA PHE A 728 -9.55 -4.15 -18.58
C PHE A 728 -8.53 -4.87 -17.70
N VAL A 729 -7.27 -4.45 -17.82
CA VAL A 729 -6.14 -4.94 -17.02
C VAL A 729 -5.51 -3.79 -16.25
N ALA A 730 -5.12 -4.07 -15.01
CA ALA A 730 -4.28 -3.21 -14.20
C ALA A 730 -2.85 -3.80 -14.19
N ASP A 731 -1.88 -3.01 -14.65
CA ASP A 731 -0.47 -3.42 -14.70
C ASP A 731 0.40 -2.58 -13.76
N ASN A 732 1.30 -3.26 -13.06
CA ASN A 732 2.14 -2.66 -12.01
C ASN A 732 3.49 -2.22 -12.56
N GLU A 733 3.91 -1.03 -12.16
CA GLU A 733 5.18 -0.41 -12.55
C GLU A 733 6.44 -1.28 -12.36
N GLY A 734 7.47 -0.94 -13.13
CA GLY A 734 8.82 -1.47 -13.02
C GLY A 734 9.61 -1.26 -14.30
N ASP A 735 10.47 -2.20 -14.68
CA ASP A 735 11.24 -2.11 -15.91
C ASP A 735 10.32 -2.11 -17.15
N TRP A 736 10.60 -1.19 -18.07
CA TRP A 736 9.82 -0.87 -19.26
C TRP A 736 8.37 -0.41 -19.00
N LEU A 737 7.95 -0.32 -17.75
CA LEU A 737 6.64 0.17 -17.34
C LEU A 737 6.81 1.31 -16.33
N PRO A 738 6.90 2.56 -16.81
CA PRO A 738 7.41 3.68 -16.01
C PRO A 738 6.49 4.09 -14.84
N SER A 739 5.21 3.76 -14.91
CA SER A 739 4.20 4.02 -13.89
C SER A 739 3.06 3.02 -14.11
N SER A 740 2.35 2.68 -13.04
CA SER A 740 1.21 1.76 -13.11
C SER A 740 0.10 2.32 -14.01
N LYS A 741 -0.70 1.44 -14.64
CA LYS A 741 -1.73 1.88 -15.61
C LYS A 741 -2.91 0.93 -15.74
N ILE A 742 -4.06 1.49 -16.14
CA ILE A 742 -5.26 0.73 -16.51
C ILE A 742 -5.38 0.65 -18.04
N LEU A 743 -5.59 -0.55 -18.57
CA LEU A 743 -5.47 -0.89 -19.98
C LEU A 743 -6.75 -1.54 -20.51
N HIS A 744 -7.22 -1.13 -21.68
CA HIS A 744 -8.30 -1.81 -22.40
C HIS A 744 -7.73 -2.99 -23.18
N VAL A 745 -8.24 -4.20 -22.95
CA VAL A 745 -7.79 -5.41 -23.65
C VAL A 745 -8.42 -5.47 -25.04
N LYS A 746 -7.55 -5.48 -26.07
CA LYS A 746 -7.92 -5.71 -27.47
C LYS A 746 -7.03 -6.80 -28.05
N GLU A 747 -7.57 -7.56 -28.99
CA GLU A 747 -6.81 -8.58 -29.70
C GLU A 747 -5.62 -7.95 -30.45
N GLY A 748 -4.43 -8.52 -30.27
CA GLY A 748 -3.17 -8.02 -30.83
C GLY A 748 -2.56 -6.81 -30.11
N ALA A 749 -3.15 -6.32 -29.02
CA ALA A 749 -2.62 -5.16 -28.30
C ALA A 749 -1.25 -5.42 -27.68
N PHE A 750 -0.37 -4.43 -27.77
CA PHE A 750 0.92 -4.40 -27.07
C PHE A 750 0.94 -3.28 -26.04
N PHE A 751 1.20 -3.61 -24.77
CA PHE A 751 1.11 -2.65 -23.66
C PHE A 751 2.44 -2.07 -23.20
N GLY A 752 3.51 -2.22 -23.98
CA GLY A 752 4.73 -1.43 -23.82
C GLY A 752 5.88 -2.11 -23.07
N SER A 753 5.63 -3.11 -22.20
CA SER A 753 6.73 -3.84 -21.57
C SER A 753 7.49 -4.68 -22.60
N ARG A 754 8.82 -4.54 -22.61
CA ARG A 754 9.72 -5.18 -23.58
C ARG A 754 10.54 -6.32 -22.98
N SER A 755 10.35 -6.63 -21.70
CA SER A 755 11.24 -7.54 -20.96
C SER A 755 11.22 -8.99 -21.46
N VAL A 756 10.12 -9.43 -22.08
CA VAL A 756 9.93 -10.81 -22.55
C VAL A 756 10.65 -11.10 -23.87
N ASP A 757 10.53 -10.16 -24.82
CA ASP A 757 11.12 -10.27 -26.16
C ASP A 757 11.59 -8.87 -26.60
N PRO A 758 12.74 -8.39 -26.09
CA PRO A 758 13.21 -7.04 -26.40
C PRO A 758 13.38 -6.79 -27.89
N GLU A 759 13.91 -7.77 -28.63
CA GLU A 759 14.21 -7.64 -30.06
C GLU A 759 12.94 -7.71 -30.92
N GLY A 760 12.08 -8.71 -30.70
CA GLY A 760 10.84 -8.87 -31.47
C GLY A 760 9.73 -7.87 -31.09
N THR A 761 9.85 -7.20 -29.94
CA THR A 761 8.94 -6.11 -29.57
C THR A 761 9.43 -4.73 -29.98
N LYS A 762 10.72 -4.50 -30.28
CA LYS A 762 11.31 -3.16 -30.43
C LYS A 762 10.49 -2.19 -31.31
N ASP A 763 9.93 -2.68 -32.41
CA ASP A 763 9.16 -1.90 -33.39
C ASP A 763 7.64 -1.94 -33.14
N LYS A 764 7.16 -2.68 -32.14
CA LYS A 764 5.74 -2.73 -31.77
C LYS A 764 5.30 -1.39 -31.18
N LYS A 765 4.15 -0.92 -31.67
CA LYS A 765 3.49 0.29 -31.18
C LYS A 765 2.71 -0.03 -29.91
N GLU A 766 3.03 0.68 -28.84
CA GLU A 766 2.27 0.60 -27.59
C GLU A 766 0.84 1.13 -27.79
N GLN A 767 -0.14 0.39 -27.28
CA GLN A 767 -1.49 0.87 -27.09
C GLN A 767 -1.53 1.78 -25.85
N PRO A 768 -1.99 3.03 -25.97
CA PRO A 768 -2.04 3.94 -24.85
C PRO A 768 -2.98 3.43 -23.74
N PRO A 769 -2.69 3.72 -22.46
CA PRO A 769 -3.57 3.34 -21.37
C PRO A 769 -4.83 4.20 -21.32
N LEU A 770 -5.88 3.67 -20.68
CA LEU A 770 -7.05 4.44 -20.30
C LEU A 770 -6.65 5.55 -19.32
N VAL A 771 -5.93 5.18 -18.26
CA VAL A 771 -5.33 6.11 -17.29
C VAL A 771 -3.96 5.63 -16.85
N TRP A 772 -3.03 6.58 -16.70
CA TRP A 772 -1.83 6.41 -15.88
C TRP A 772 -2.15 6.60 -14.40
N LEU A 773 -1.43 5.87 -13.55
CA LEU A 773 -1.53 5.93 -12.09
C LEU A 773 -0.17 6.36 -11.54
N PRO A 774 0.09 7.68 -11.42
CA PRO A 774 1.36 8.19 -10.91
C PRO A 774 1.79 7.56 -9.58
N GLN A 775 3.03 7.08 -9.59
CA GLN A 775 3.70 6.40 -8.48
C GLN A 775 3.71 7.28 -7.23
N ASP A 776 3.46 6.67 -6.07
CA ASP A 776 3.42 7.29 -4.74
C ASP A 776 2.38 8.42 -4.54
N GLU A 777 1.72 8.85 -5.61
CA GLU A 777 0.66 9.86 -5.59
C GLU A 777 -0.72 9.21 -5.50
N ILE A 778 -1.01 8.28 -6.41
CA ILE A 778 -2.35 7.66 -6.53
C ILE A 778 -2.33 6.14 -6.77
N GLY A 779 -1.22 5.56 -7.23
CA GLY A 779 -1.15 4.11 -7.45
C GLY A 779 0.28 3.57 -7.42
N ASN A 780 0.40 2.31 -7.06
CA ASN A 780 1.68 1.60 -6.94
C ASN A 780 1.54 0.12 -7.32
N SER A 781 0.43 -0.51 -6.94
CA SER A 781 0.11 -1.89 -7.28
C SER A 781 -1.39 -2.04 -7.50
N PRO A 782 -1.93 -1.49 -8.59
CA PRO A 782 -3.35 -1.57 -8.88
C PRO A 782 -3.78 -3.02 -9.11
N SER A 783 -5.02 -3.32 -8.74
CA SER A 783 -5.59 -4.66 -8.82
C SER A 783 -6.89 -4.65 -9.62
N THR A 784 -7.82 -5.57 -9.35
CA THR A 784 -9.01 -5.85 -10.18
C THR A 784 -9.75 -4.59 -10.63
N PRO A 785 -9.75 -4.26 -11.95
CA PRO A 785 -10.65 -3.26 -12.50
C PRO A 785 -12.09 -3.77 -12.46
N SER A 786 -13.04 -2.88 -12.16
CA SER A 786 -14.47 -3.19 -12.16
C SER A 786 -15.27 -1.98 -12.62
N TYR A 787 -16.51 -2.20 -13.05
CA TYR A 787 -17.48 -1.14 -13.28
C TYR A 787 -18.07 -0.65 -11.95
N ILE A 788 -18.60 0.57 -11.93
CA ILE A 788 -19.46 1.07 -10.83
C ILE A 788 -20.77 1.60 -11.42
N ASN A 789 -21.90 1.08 -10.94
CA ASN A 789 -23.24 1.40 -11.46
C ASN A 789 -24.23 1.85 -10.37
N ILE A 790 -23.72 2.60 -9.39
CA ILE A 790 -24.49 3.09 -8.24
C ILE A 790 -24.32 4.61 -8.09
N GLY A 791 -25.35 5.25 -7.52
CA GLY A 791 -25.31 6.66 -7.19
C GLY A 791 -24.94 7.58 -8.38
N PRO A 792 -24.16 8.65 -8.14
CA PRO A 792 -23.69 9.56 -9.19
C PRO A 792 -22.52 9.00 -10.02
N PHE A 793 -21.98 7.83 -9.65
CA PHE A 793 -20.81 7.22 -10.28
C PHE A 793 -21.16 6.29 -11.45
N LYS A 794 -22.45 6.17 -11.80
CA LYS A 794 -22.92 5.27 -12.86
C LYS A 794 -22.17 5.49 -14.17
N GLY A 795 -21.73 4.38 -14.77
CA GLY A 795 -20.99 4.38 -16.03
C GLY A 795 -19.49 4.65 -15.88
N GLN A 796 -18.98 4.73 -14.65
CA GLN A 796 -17.54 4.85 -14.38
C GLN A 796 -16.93 3.50 -14.01
N MET A 797 -15.62 3.51 -13.76
CA MET A 797 -14.86 2.35 -13.31
C MET A 797 -14.27 2.59 -11.92
N ILE A 798 -13.89 1.49 -11.28
CA ILE A 798 -13.10 1.45 -10.04
C ILE A 798 -12.00 0.40 -10.17
N HIS A 799 -10.96 0.50 -9.35
CA HIS A 799 -10.00 -0.59 -9.17
C HIS A 799 -9.45 -0.61 -7.74
N GLY A 800 -9.04 -1.78 -7.28
CA GLY A 800 -8.33 -1.89 -6.00
C GLY A 800 -6.87 -1.44 -6.12
N GLU A 801 -6.23 -1.20 -4.98
CA GLU A 801 -4.81 -0.87 -4.86
C GLU A 801 -4.21 -1.60 -3.66
N VAL A 802 -3.15 -2.39 -3.89
CA VAL A 802 -2.50 -3.18 -2.83
C VAL A 802 -1.53 -2.34 -2.01
N THR A 803 -0.63 -1.60 -2.69
CA THR A 803 0.44 -0.85 -2.00
C THR A 803 -0.02 0.57 -1.63
N ASN A 804 -0.60 1.32 -2.58
CA ASN A 804 -1.18 2.63 -2.25
C ASN A 804 -2.44 2.49 -1.38
N GLY A 805 -3.07 1.32 -1.43
CA GLY A 805 -4.24 0.95 -0.64
C GLY A 805 -5.56 1.48 -1.20
N GLY A 806 -6.65 0.89 -0.71
CA GLY A 806 -8.00 1.40 -0.97
C GLY A 806 -8.57 1.05 -2.34
N VAL A 807 -9.60 1.78 -2.74
CA VAL A 807 -10.23 1.68 -4.06
C VAL A 807 -10.14 3.05 -4.73
N LYS A 808 -9.72 3.09 -5.99
CA LYS A 808 -9.66 4.33 -6.79
C LYS A 808 -10.82 4.36 -7.80
N ARG A 809 -11.24 5.56 -8.18
CA ARG A 809 -12.32 5.77 -9.16
C ARG A 809 -11.77 6.31 -10.46
N VAL A 810 -12.25 5.79 -11.58
CA VAL A 810 -11.82 6.17 -12.93
C VAL A 810 -13.04 6.62 -13.75
N PHE A 811 -13.04 7.88 -14.14
CA PHE A 811 -13.94 8.39 -15.18
C PHE A 811 -13.37 8.04 -16.56
N VAL A 812 -14.21 7.49 -17.44
CA VAL A 812 -13.85 7.08 -18.80
C VAL A 812 -14.46 8.05 -19.81
N GLU A 813 -13.64 8.52 -20.75
CA GLU A 813 -14.03 9.36 -21.88
C GLU A 813 -13.53 8.75 -23.19
N GLU A 814 -14.38 8.75 -24.21
CA GLU A 814 -14.01 8.37 -25.57
C GLU A 814 -13.81 9.63 -26.42
N VAL A 815 -12.60 9.82 -26.96
CA VAL A 815 -12.23 10.97 -27.77
C VAL A 815 -11.58 10.50 -29.07
N ASN A 816 -12.20 10.83 -30.20
CA ASN A 816 -11.71 10.45 -31.54
C ASN A 816 -11.40 8.93 -31.65
N GLY A 817 -12.24 8.08 -31.06
CA GLY A 817 -12.08 6.62 -31.03
C GLY A 817 -11.02 6.07 -30.06
N ASN A 818 -10.37 6.94 -29.26
CA ASN A 818 -9.45 6.53 -28.20
C ASN A 818 -10.13 6.61 -26.84
N LEU A 819 -9.96 5.56 -26.04
CA LEU A 819 -10.29 5.62 -24.63
C LEU A 819 -9.22 6.40 -23.88
N GLN A 820 -9.67 7.29 -23.02
CA GLN A 820 -8.86 8.08 -22.11
C GLN A 820 -9.70 8.44 -20.89
N GLY A 821 -9.13 9.06 -19.87
CA GLY A 821 -9.91 9.26 -18.66
C GLY A 821 -9.19 9.95 -17.53
N CYS A 822 -9.84 9.97 -16.38
CA CYS A 822 -9.34 10.62 -15.18
C CYS A 822 -9.46 9.71 -13.97
N VAL A 823 -8.39 9.61 -13.19
CA VAL A 823 -8.39 8.89 -11.90
C VAL A 823 -8.55 9.86 -10.73
N PHE A 824 -9.33 9.45 -9.74
CA PHE A 824 -9.62 10.17 -8.51
C PHE A 824 -9.31 9.31 -7.27
N ARG A 825 -8.90 9.97 -6.19
CA ARG A 825 -8.97 9.38 -4.84
C ARG A 825 -10.44 9.08 -4.52
N PHE A 826 -10.72 7.93 -3.92
CA PHE A 826 -12.10 7.50 -3.70
C PHE A 826 -12.33 6.89 -2.32
N ILE A 827 -11.94 5.64 -2.07
CA ILE A 827 -12.16 4.97 -0.77
C ILE A 827 -10.81 4.61 -0.14
N GLN A 828 -10.60 5.01 1.11
CA GLN A 828 -9.54 4.50 1.98
C GLN A 828 -10.15 3.93 3.27
N GLY A 829 -9.45 3.99 4.41
CA GLY A 829 -9.92 3.48 5.70
C GLY A 829 -10.00 1.95 5.83
N LEU A 830 -9.67 1.19 4.78
CA LEU A 830 -9.78 -0.28 4.77
C LEU A 830 -8.68 -0.94 5.62
N GLU A 831 -8.90 -2.21 5.98
CA GLU A 831 -8.04 -2.94 6.91
C GLU A 831 -6.71 -3.41 6.30
N ALA A 832 -6.65 -3.56 4.97
CA ALA A 832 -5.52 -4.07 4.19
C ALA A 832 -5.45 -3.44 2.78
N GLY A 833 -4.34 -3.70 2.07
CA GLY A 833 -4.22 -3.43 0.64
C GLY A 833 -5.22 -4.26 -0.18
N ILE A 834 -5.84 -3.70 -1.22
CA ILE A 834 -6.98 -4.33 -1.90
C ILE A 834 -6.54 -5.07 -3.17
N ASN A 835 -6.71 -6.39 -3.16
CA ASN A 835 -6.34 -7.28 -4.25
C ASN A 835 -7.51 -7.60 -5.19
N ARG A 836 -8.71 -7.81 -4.65
CA ARG A 836 -9.86 -8.29 -5.42
C ARG A 836 -11.08 -7.45 -5.12
N LEU A 837 -11.87 -7.21 -6.17
CA LEU A 837 -13.17 -6.53 -6.10
C LEU A 837 -14.24 -7.45 -6.69
N CYS A 838 -15.37 -7.59 -5.99
CA CYS A 838 -16.50 -8.36 -6.48
C CYS A 838 -17.81 -7.70 -6.05
N TRP A 839 -18.76 -7.55 -6.97
CA TRP A 839 -20.11 -7.10 -6.63
C TRP A 839 -20.94 -8.30 -6.19
N GLY A 840 -21.47 -8.24 -4.97
CA GLY A 840 -22.32 -9.29 -4.43
C GLY A 840 -23.76 -9.22 -4.93
N PRO A 841 -24.53 -10.31 -4.77
CA PRO A 841 -25.95 -10.36 -5.15
C PRO A 841 -26.82 -9.39 -4.32
N ASP A 842 -26.32 -8.91 -3.18
CA ASP A 842 -26.94 -7.87 -2.36
C ASP A 842 -26.71 -6.44 -2.89
N GLY A 843 -26.02 -6.29 -4.03
CA GLY A 843 -25.67 -4.99 -4.63
C GLY A 843 -24.55 -4.24 -3.92
N SER A 844 -23.87 -4.86 -2.94
CA SER A 844 -22.72 -4.30 -2.25
C SER A 844 -21.40 -4.68 -2.93
N LEU A 845 -20.37 -3.86 -2.72
CA LEU A 845 -19.02 -4.15 -3.19
C LEU A 845 -18.23 -4.88 -2.10
N TYR A 846 -17.78 -6.10 -2.38
CA TYR A 846 -16.87 -6.86 -1.53
C TYR A 846 -15.43 -6.56 -1.95
N VAL A 847 -14.57 -6.34 -0.96
CA VAL A 847 -13.15 -5.99 -1.14
C VAL A 847 -12.28 -6.99 -0.41
N GLY A 848 -11.46 -7.72 -1.17
CA GLY A 848 -10.54 -8.73 -0.69
C GLY A 848 -9.16 -8.13 -0.47
N GLY A 849 -8.67 -8.20 0.76
CA GLY A 849 -7.39 -7.68 1.20
C GLY A 849 -6.25 -8.69 1.04
N ILE A 850 -5.07 -8.20 0.67
CA ILE A 850 -3.82 -8.97 0.63
C ILE A 850 -2.64 -8.09 1.00
N GLY A 851 -1.55 -8.71 1.46
CA GLY A 851 -0.24 -8.12 1.49
C GLY A 851 0.82 -9.13 1.85
N ASN A 852 2.07 -8.71 1.70
CA ASN A 852 3.26 -9.40 2.17
C ASN A 852 4.14 -8.34 2.87
N PRO A 853 4.87 -8.68 3.95
CA PRO A 853 5.97 -7.85 4.43
C PRO A 853 6.90 -7.46 3.27
N GLY A 854 7.54 -6.30 3.38
CA GLY A 854 8.33 -5.75 2.29
C GLY A 854 7.62 -4.58 1.58
N ASN A 855 7.64 -4.64 0.24
CA ASN A 855 7.14 -3.58 -0.66
C ASN A 855 5.77 -3.90 -1.29
N TRP A 856 5.15 -5.05 -0.98
CA TRP A 856 3.88 -5.47 -1.57
C TRP A 856 2.76 -5.57 -0.53
N GLY A 857 2.32 -4.40 -0.05
CA GLY A 857 1.24 -4.25 0.92
C GLY A 857 1.07 -2.78 1.31
N GLN A 858 -0.04 -2.44 1.94
CA GLN A 858 -0.25 -1.07 2.43
C GLN A 858 0.47 -0.86 3.76
N SER A 859 1.28 0.19 3.85
CA SER A 859 2.00 0.55 5.08
C SER A 859 1.03 0.79 6.25
N GLY A 860 1.34 0.21 7.41
CA GLY A 860 0.54 0.36 8.64
C GLY A 860 -0.80 -0.40 8.64
N LYS A 861 -1.00 -1.32 7.71
CA LYS A 861 -2.24 -2.11 7.56
C LYS A 861 -1.98 -3.62 7.67
N LEU A 862 -3.06 -4.40 7.75
CA LEU A 862 -3.00 -5.86 7.78
C LEU A 862 -2.58 -6.41 6.41
N TYR A 863 -2.06 -7.64 6.42
CA TYR A 863 -1.69 -8.40 5.21
C TYR A 863 -2.81 -9.34 4.72
N TYR A 864 -3.97 -9.27 5.36
CA TYR A 864 -5.17 -10.05 5.06
C TYR A 864 -6.39 -9.15 5.26
N GLY A 865 -7.50 -9.48 4.63
CA GLY A 865 -8.75 -8.78 4.91
C GLY A 865 -9.89 -9.17 4.00
N LEU A 866 -11.12 -8.98 4.48
CA LEU A 866 -12.32 -9.18 3.67
C LEU A 866 -13.45 -8.31 4.24
N GLN A 867 -13.78 -7.26 3.51
CA GLN A 867 -14.76 -6.26 3.93
C GLN A 867 -15.81 -6.04 2.85
N ARG A 868 -16.93 -5.43 3.24
CA ARG A 868 -18.06 -5.12 2.35
C ARG A 868 -18.42 -3.64 2.47
N LEU A 869 -18.64 -3.00 1.32
CA LEU A 869 -18.99 -1.60 1.17
C LEU A 869 -20.40 -1.51 0.57
N THR A 870 -21.34 -0.93 1.32
CA THR A 870 -22.72 -0.75 0.88
C THR A 870 -22.99 0.72 0.61
N TYR A 871 -23.49 1.05 -0.58
CA TYR A 871 -23.86 2.42 -0.91
C TYR A 871 -25.06 2.87 -0.07
N ASN A 872 -24.89 3.97 0.68
CA ASN A 872 -25.88 4.43 1.66
C ASN A 872 -26.76 5.59 1.15
N GLY A 873 -26.57 6.02 -0.10
CA GLY A 873 -27.34 7.10 -0.71
C GLY A 873 -26.98 8.51 -0.24
N LYS A 874 -26.05 8.67 0.72
CA LYS A 874 -25.64 9.98 1.21
C LYS A 874 -24.76 10.67 0.15
N PRO A 875 -25.05 11.93 -0.22
CA PRO A 875 -24.22 12.65 -1.18
C PRO A 875 -22.85 12.99 -0.56
N THR A 876 -21.81 12.92 -1.37
CA THR A 876 -20.47 13.43 -1.05
C THR A 876 -20.13 14.51 -2.07
N PHE A 877 -19.59 15.65 -1.63
CA PHE A 877 -19.16 16.71 -2.54
C PHE A 877 -17.77 16.40 -3.10
N GLU A 878 -17.66 16.21 -4.41
CA GLU A 878 -16.42 15.79 -5.08
C GLU A 878 -16.43 16.13 -6.58
N MET A 879 -15.26 16.04 -7.22
CA MET A 879 -15.16 16.06 -8.68
C MET A 879 -15.68 14.74 -9.26
N LEU A 880 -16.84 14.74 -9.92
CA LEU A 880 -17.42 13.55 -10.56
C LEU A 880 -16.70 13.16 -11.85
N LYS A 881 -16.30 14.13 -12.66
CA LYS A 881 -15.60 13.89 -13.92
C LYS A 881 -14.77 15.10 -14.33
N VAL A 882 -13.71 14.82 -15.06
CA VAL A 882 -12.91 15.79 -15.80
C VAL A 882 -12.98 15.36 -17.25
N GLU A 883 -13.44 16.24 -18.12
CA GLU A 883 -13.56 15.97 -19.56
C GLU A 883 -12.62 16.88 -20.35
N ALA A 884 -12.04 16.35 -21.43
CA ALA A 884 -11.30 17.16 -22.37
C ALA A 884 -12.24 18.05 -23.21
N ARG A 885 -11.75 19.24 -23.55
CA ARG A 885 -12.30 20.15 -24.55
C ARG A 885 -11.20 20.54 -25.52
N SER A 886 -11.54 21.08 -26.68
CA SER A 886 -10.53 21.42 -27.70
C SER A 886 -9.56 22.52 -27.25
N ASN A 887 -9.94 23.33 -26.25
CA ASN A 887 -9.16 24.44 -25.69
C ASN A 887 -8.98 24.37 -24.17
N GLY A 888 -9.25 23.24 -23.52
CA GLY A 888 -9.11 23.13 -22.08
C GLY A 888 -9.69 21.85 -21.48
N VAL A 889 -10.05 21.90 -20.20
CA VAL A 889 -10.69 20.81 -19.47
C VAL A 889 -11.93 21.32 -18.71
N GLU A 890 -12.97 20.50 -18.63
CA GLU A 890 -14.20 20.80 -17.88
C GLU A 890 -14.34 19.85 -16.70
N ILE A 891 -14.36 20.42 -15.48
CA ILE A 891 -14.55 19.70 -14.22
C ILE A 891 -16.04 19.75 -13.90
N THR A 892 -16.66 18.60 -13.62
CA THR A 892 -18.04 18.51 -13.10
C THR A 892 -18.01 18.03 -11.66
N PHE A 893 -18.73 18.72 -10.78
CA PHE A 893 -18.88 18.40 -9.37
C PHE A 893 -20.20 17.67 -9.08
N SER A 894 -20.24 16.92 -7.97
CA SER A 894 -21.44 16.18 -7.54
C SER A 894 -22.53 17.07 -6.92
N GLU A 895 -22.16 18.26 -6.46
CA GLU A 895 -23.08 19.26 -5.94
C GLU A 895 -22.72 20.64 -6.51
N PRO A 896 -23.67 21.60 -6.58
CA PRO A 896 -23.36 22.98 -6.97
C PRO A 896 -22.33 23.62 -6.04
N LEU A 897 -21.36 24.34 -6.59
CA LEU A 897 -20.38 25.15 -5.87
C LEU A 897 -21.07 26.29 -5.11
N HIS A 898 -20.51 26.65 -3.95
CA HIS A 898 -20.98 27.77 -3.16
C HIS A 898 -20.55 29.12 -3.79
N GLY A 899 -21.47 30.09 -3.79
CA GLY A 899 -21.19 31.44 -4.24
C GLY A 899 -20.64 31.48 -5.67
N PHE A 900 -19.38 31.90 -5.80
CA PHE A 900 -18.69 32.12 -7.08
C PHE A 900 -17.37 31.35 -7.19
N ASP A 901 -17.20 30.32 -6.37
CA ASP A 901 -16.06 29.41 -6.47
C ASP A 901 -15.95 28.85 -7.89
N GLY A 902 -14.73 28.76 -8.42
CA GLY A 902 -14.49 28.32 -9.80
C GLY A 902 -14.41 29.44 -10.86
N TRP A 903 -14.69 30.71 -10.53
CA TRP A 903 -14.42 31.82 -11.46
C TRP A 903 -12.99 32.35 -11.43
N LYS A 904 -12.25 32.12 -10.34
CA LYS A 904 -10.88 32.60 -10.18
C LYS A 904 -9.89 31.53 -10.62
N LYS A 905 -9.12 31.81 -11.67
CA LYS A 905 -8.14 30.86 -12.21
C LYS A 905 -7.01 30.51 -11.23
N ASP A 906 -6.65 31.42 -10.32
CA ASP A 906 -5.59 31.18 -9.33
C ASP A 906 -6.03 30.22 -8.21
N ASP A 907 -7.31 29.80 -8.19
CA ASP A 907 -7.79 28.73 -7.30
C ASP A 907 -7.40 27.33 -7.84
N PHE A 908 -6.73 27.26 -8.99
CA PHE A 908 -6.33 26.02 -9.65
C PHE A 908 -4.85 26.02 -10.00
N GLU A 909 -4.23 24.85 -9.90
CA GLU A 909 -2.97 24.53 -10.55
C GLU A 909 -3.20 23.41 -11.56
N VAL A 910 -2.64 23.57 -12.76
CA VAL A 910 -2.63 22.51 -13.77
C VAL A 910 -1.19 22.24 -14.20
N LYS A 911 -0.78 20.98 -14.18
CA LYS A 911 0.53 20.52 -14.67
C LYS A 911 0.32 19.46 -15.74
N GLN A 912 1.31 19.29 -16.60
CA GLN A 912 1.34 18.15 -17.52
C GLN A 912 2.72 17.51 -17.59
N TRP A 913 2.77 16.23 -17.97
CA TRP A 913 3.99 15.48 -18.27
C TRP A 913 3.66 14.23 -19.09
N TYR A 914 4.65 13.54 -19.63
CA TYR A 914 4.52 12.18 -20.16
C TYR A 914 5.53 11.25 -19.48
N TYR A 915 5.34 9.94 -19.63
CA TYR A 915 6.28 8.94 -19.13
C TYR A 915 7.14 8.38 -20.25
N LEU A 916 8.43 8.20 -19.97
CA LEU A 916 9.36 7.52 -20.87
C LEU A 916 9.65 6.10 -20.32
N PRO A 917 9.30 5.04 -21.05
CA PRO A 917 9.70 3.68 -20.70
C PRO A 917 11.23 3.51 -20.74
N THR A 918 11.80 2.94 -19.69
CA THR A 918 13.24 2.62 -19.60
C THR A 918 13.43 1.24 -19.00
N GLU A 919 14.61 0.64 -19.16
CA GLU A 919 14.95 -0.64 -18.50
C GLU A 919 15.08 -0.53 -16.97
N ASN A 920 15.20 0.69 -16.43
CA ASN A 920 15.23 0.91 -14.99
C ASN A 920 13.84 0.70 -14.39
N TYR A 921 13.81 0.38 -13.09
CA TYR A 921 12.55 0.29 -12.37
C TYR A 921 11.87 1.67 -12.30
N GLY A 922 10.63 1.75 -12.79
CA GLY A 922 9.89 3.01 -12.90
C GLY A 922 10.42 3.90 -14.02
N GLY A 923 9.88 5.11 -14.14
CA GLY A 923 10.36 6.05 -15.15
C GLY A 923 10.09 7.51 -14.82
N PRO A 924 10.93 8.42 -15.32
CA PRO A 924 10.83 9.84 -14.99
C PRO A 924 9.60 10.48 -15.63
N LYS A 925 9.07 11.51 -14.96
CA LYS A 925 8.12 12.45 -15.56
C LYS A 925 8.87 13.38 -16.50
N MET A 926 8.60 13.27 -17.79
CA MET A 926 9.21 14.08 -18.85
C MET A 926 8.29 15.21 -19.30
N ASP A 927 8.86 16.35 -19.74
CA ASP A 927 8.11 17.58 -20.04
C ASP A 927 7.18 18.02 -18.88
N LEU A 928 7.60 17.78 -17.63
CA LEU A 928 6.87 18.22 -16.44
C LEU A 928 6.88 19.75 -16.35
N LYS A 929 5.71 20.37 -16.50
CA LYS A 929 5.56 21.82 -16.39
C LYS A 929 4.14 22.23 -16.01
N ARG A 930 4.01 23.45 -15.49
CA ARG A 930 2.72 24.10 -15.26
C ARG A 930 2.12 24.55 -16.60
N LEU A 931 0.82 24.31 -16.79
CA LEU A 931 0.04 24.85 -17.90
C LEU A 931 -0.52 26.23 -17.55
N GLU A 932 -0.53 27.13 -18.53
CA GLU A 932 -1.15 28.45 -18.37
C GLU A 932 -2.68 28.30 -18.40
N ILE A 933 -3.32 28.72 -17.30
CA ILE A 933 -4.77 28.87 -17.23
C ILE A 933 -5.11 30.26 -17.76
N VAL A 934 -5.75 30.30 -18.93
CA VAL A 934 -6.13 31.54 -19.61
C VAL A 934 -7.34 32.15 -18.90
N SER A 935 -8.38 31.34 -18.68
CA SER A 935 -9.62 31.73 -18.01
C SER A 935 -10.22 30.55 -17.23
N SER A 936 -11.09 30.86 -16.27
CA SER A 936 -11.88 29.88 -15.52
C SER A 936 -13.34 30.31 -15.56
N THR A 937 -14.24 29.41 -15.94
CA THR A 937 -15.66 29.71 -16.15
C THR A 937 -16.54 28.75 -15.37
N LEU A 938 -17.37 29.27 -14.46
CA LEU A 938 -18.39 28.50 -13.76
C LEU A 938 -19.67 28.40 -14.59
N SER A 939 -20.31 27.23 -14.61
CA SER A 939 -21.62 27.03 -15.25
C SER A 939 -22.75 27.75 -14.51
N ASP A 940 -23.86 27.98 -15.21
CA ASP A 940 -25.03 28.69 -14.65
C ASP A 940 -25.67 27.92 -13.48
N ASP A 941 -25.62 26.58 -13.50
CA ASP A 941 -26.06 25.71 -12.40
C ASP A 941 -25.01 25.51 -11.29
N LYS A 942 -23.84 26.12 -11.44
CA LYS A 942 -22.66 26.05 -10.54
C LYS A 942 -22.10 24.63 -10.34
N THR A 943 -22.44 23.67 -11.19
CA THR A 943 -21.94 22.28 -11.07
C THR A 943 -20.70 22.01 -11.92
N LYS A 944 -20.30 22.93 -12.80
CA LYS A 944 -19.15 22.74 -13.69
C LYS A 944 -18.22 23.93 -13.71
N VAL A 945 -16.93 23.66 -13.78
CA VAL A 945 -15.89 24.66 -14.02
C VAL A 945 -15.12 24.28 -15.28
N PHE A 946 -15.12 25.18 -16.27
CA PHE A 946 -14.27 25.06 -17.45
C PHE A 946 -12.98 25.86 -17.24
N LEU A 947 -11.84 25.16 -17.35
CA LEU A 947 -10.51 25.77 -17.36
C LEU A 947 -10.01 25.84 -18.80
N GLU A 948 -9.86 27.06 -19.32
CA GLU A 948 -9.23 27.27 -20.62
C GLU A 948 -7.72 27.19 -20.46
N LEU A 949 -7.09 26.25 -21.18
CA LEU A 949 -5.68 25.91 -21.01
C LEU A 949 -4.91 26.13 -22.31
N LYS A 950 -3.75 26.77 -22.20
CA LYS A 950 -2.84 26.94 -23.33
C LYS A 950 -1.73 25.90 -23.28
N GLY A 951 -1.47 25.26 -24.43
CA GLY A 951 -0.32 24.36 -24.59
C GLY A 951 -0.55 22.91 -24.17
N MET A 952 -1.82 22.47 -24.06
CA MET A 952 -2.16 21.06 -23.86
C MET A 952 -1.54 20.18 -24.96
N LYS A 953 -1.01 19.02 -24.56
CA LYS A 953 -0.42 18.05 -25.49
C LYS A 953 -1.09 16.68 -25.35
N THR A 954 -1.14 15.94 -26.45
CA THR A 954 -1.51 14.52 -26.44
C THR A 954 -0.39 13.67 -25.84
N LYS A 955 -0.72 12.44 -25.42
CA LYS A 955 0.16 11.49 -24.72
C LYS A 955 0.72 11.99 -23.38
N HIS A 956 0.06 12.98 -22.78
CA HIS A 956 0.45 13.53 -21.49
C HIS A 956 -0.60 13.21 -20.43
N VAL A 957 -0.16 13.07 -19.18
CA VAL A 957 -1.01 13.23 -18.00
C VAL A 957 -1.18 14.72 -17.76
N VAL A 958 -2.40 15.16 -17.48
CA VAL A 958 -2.79 16.50 -17.04
C VAL A 958 -3.26 16.38 -15.59
N TYR A 959 -2.44 16.86 -14.67
CA TYR A 959 -2.75 16.93 -13.25
C TYR A 959 -3.48 18.23 -12.94
N ILE A 960 -4.58 18.12 -12.23
CA ILE A 960 -5.42 19.24 -11.82
C ILE A 960 -5.48 19.24 -10.30
N HIS A 961 -5.16 20.37 -9.70
CA HIS A 961 -5.20 20.59 -8.26
C HIS A 961 -6.02 21.83 -7.94
N LEU A 962 -7.00 21.67 -7.08
CA LEU A 962 -7.80 22.76 -6.53
C LEU A 962 -7.07 23.33 -5.32
N LEU A 963 -6.41 24.47 -5.50
CA LEU A 963 -5.61 25.15 -4.46
C LEU A 963 -6.48 25.76 -3.36
N LYS A 964 -7.76 26.01 -3.66
CA LYS A 964 -8.77 26.43 -2.71
C LYS A 964 -9.65 25.24 -2.36
N ASN A 965 -9.90 25.02 -1.06
CA ASN A 965 -10.87 24.03 -0.62
C ASN A 965 -12.30 24.54 -0.88
N PHE A 966 -12.86 24.16 -2.02
CA PHE A 966 -14.24 24.49 -2.35
C PHE A 966 -15.22 23.81 -1.40
N ILE A 967 -16.33 24.49 -1.15
CA ILE A 967 -17.49 23.92 -0.46
C ILE A 967 -18.70 23.93 -1.38
N SER A 968 -19.59 22.96 -1.22
CA SER A 968 -20.85 22.96 -1.97
C SER A 968 -21.80 24.05 -1.46
N LYS A 969 -22.83 24.37 -2.23
CA LYS A 969 -23.94 25.25 -1.82
C LYS A 969 -24.63 24.78 -0.52
N LYS A 970 -24.54 23.48 -0.19
CA LYS A 970 -25.06 22.92 1.06
C LYS A 970 -24.07 23.00 2.22
N GLY A 971 -22.84 23.46 1.97
CA GLY A 971 -21.77 23.54 2.96
C GLY A 971 -20.99 22.24 3.14
N ASN A 972 -21.05 21.29 2.20
CA ASN A 972 -20.26 20.06 2.27
C ASN A 972 -18.82 20.34 1.79
N PRO A 973 -17.78 19.85 2.49
CA PRO A 973 -16.39 19.99 2.06
C PRO A 973 -16.08 19.05 0.88
N LEU A 974 -15.11 19.44 0.05
CA LEU A 974 -14.66 18.60 -1.05
C LEU A 974 -13.93 17.36 -0.53
N TRP A 975 -14.22 16.19 -1.11
CA TRP A 975 -13.61 14.93 -0.69
C TRP A 975 -12.15 14.78 -1.11
N SER A 976 -11.79 15.25 -2.30
CA SER A 976 -10.43 15.22 -2.84
C SER A 976 -10.22 16.40 -3.78
N THR A 977 -9.06 17.05 -3.70
CA THR A 977 -8.73 18.26 -4.48
C THR A 977 -7.97 17.96 -5.78
N GLU A 978 -7.56 16.71 -5.99
CA GLU A 978 -6.71 16.30 -7.11
C GLU A 978 -7.41 15.39 -8.10
N ALA A 979 -6.97 15.48 -9.36
CA ALA A 979 -7.38 14.61 -10.44
C ALA A 979 -6.22 14.44 -11.46
N TRP A 980 -6.02 13.23 -11.96
CA TRP A 980 -5.00 12.93 -12.97
C TRP A 980 -5.68 12.47 -14.25
N TYR A 981 -5.73 13.35 -15.25
CA TYR A 981 -6.35 13.07 -16.54
C TYR A 981 -5.31 12.59 -17.55
N THR A 982 -5.51 11.44 -18.19
CA THR A 982 -4.65 10.96 -19.27
C THR A 982 -5.17 11.49 -20.62
N MET A 983 -4.39 12.30 -21.32
CA MET A 983 -4.78 12.97 -22.57
C MET A 983 -4.22 12.22 -23.78
N ASN A 984 -4.88 11.14 -24.22
CA ASN A 984 -4.44 10.40 -25.41
C ASN A 984 -4.75 11.15 -26.71
N SER A 985 -5.88 11.83 -26.77
CA SER A 985 -6.36 12.66 -27.87
C SER A 985 -7.02 13.93 -27.34
N ILE A 986 -6.86 15.04 -28.06
CA ILE A 986 -7.58 16.29 -27.78
C ILE A 986 -8.82 16.31 -28.68
N PRO A 987 -10.04 16.57 -28.14
CA PRO A 987 -11.25 16.66 -28.95
C PRO A 987 -11.16 17.73 -30.04
N THR A 988 -11.69 17.43 -31.22
CA THR A 988 -11.77 18.39 -32.33
C THR A 988 -13.10 19.14 -32.29
N ASN A 989 -13.10 20.46 -32.50
CA ASN A 989 -14.31 21.29 -32.58
C ASN A 989 -15.27 21.18 -31.37
N LYS A 990 -14.74 20.92 -30.17
CA LYS A 990 -15.51 20.83 -28.91
C LYS A 990 -14.93 21.80 -27.86
N PRO A 991 -14.94 23.13 -28.08
CA PRO A 991 -14.41 24.07 -27.11
C PRO A 991 -15.28 24.12 -25.85
N GLY A 992 -14.68 24.44 -24.72
CA GLY A 992 -15.45 24.77 -23.51
C GLY A 992 -16.10 26.15 -23.61
N LYS A 993 -17.15 26.36 -22.79
CA LYS A 993 -17.81 27.67 -22.70
C LYS A 993 -16.90 28.63 -21.94
N VAL A 994 -16.40 29.66 -22.62
CA VAL A 994 -15.65 30.77 -22.00
C VAL A 994 -16.62 31.88 -21.62
N GLY A 995 -16.66 32.21 -20.33
CA GLY A 995 -17.44 33.30 -19.78
C GLY A 995 -16.55 34.47 -19.33
N LYS A 996 -17.14 35.66 -19.23
CA LYS A 996 -16.53 36.77 -18.50
C LYS A 996 -16.97 36.67 -17.04
N VAL A 997 -16.06 36.91 -16.11
CA VAL A 997 -16.39 36.96 -14.68
C VAL A 997 -17.53 37.97 -14.49
N PRO A 998 -18.72 37.53 -14.02
CA PRO A 998 -19.91 38.39 -14.01
C PRO A 998 -19.89 39.48 -12.92
N PHE A 999 -18.85 39.55 -12.11
CA PHE A 999 -18.72 40.43 -10.96
C PHE A 999 -17.24 40.78 -10.73
N ILE A 1000 -16.99 41.89 -10.04
CA ILE A 1000 -15.67 42.23 -9.53
C ILE A 1000 -15.54 41.57 -8.15
N ILE A 1001 -14.58 40.67 -7.98
CA ILE A 1001 -14.17 40.16 -6.65
C ILE A 1001 -13.30 41.24 -6.00
N ALA A 1002 -13.93 42.31 -5.53
CA ALA A 1002 -13.27 43.36 -4.79
C ALA A 1002 -13.43 43.13 -3.29
N ASP A 1003 -12.37 43.41 -2.54
CA ASP A 1003 -12.44 43.40 -1.09
C ASP A 1003 -13.48 44.42 -0.60
N ASN A 1004 -14.17 44.05 0.48
CA ASN A 1004 -15.16 44.86 1.20
C ASN A 1004 -16.38 45.26 0.34
N ILE A 1005 -16.81 44.36 -0.56
CA ILE A 1005 -18.03 44.54 -1.34
C ILE A 1005 -18.87 43.27 -1.26
N LEU A 1006 -20.15 43.42 -0.96
CA LEU A 1006 -21.11 42.32 -1.09
C LEU A 1006 -21.45 42.10 -2.55
N THR A 1007 -21.34 40.86 -2.98
CA THR A 1007 -21.87 40.38 -4.26
C THR A 1007 -23.40 40.44 -4.28
N GLU A 1008 -24.00 40.40 -5.48
CA GLU A 1008 -25.46 40.39 -5.61
C GLU A 1008 -26.11 39.15 -4.98
N ASP A 1009 -25.45 37.99 -5.02
CA ASP A 1009 -25.92 36.77 -4.35
C ASP A 1009 -25.88 36.96 -2.81
N GLU A 1010 -24.81 37.55 -2.28
CA GLU A 1010 -24.72 37.84 -0.84
C GLU A 1010 -25.79 38.84 -0.39
N LYS A 1011 -26.07 39.89 -1.18
CA LYS A 1011 -27.16 40.82 -0.88
C LYS A 1011 -28.52 40.11 -0.85
N LYS A 1012 -28.79 39.24 -1.82
CA LYS A 1012 -30.03 38.43 -1.87
C LYS A 1012 -30.16 37.46 -0.71
N GLU A 1013 -29.03 36.90 -0.27
CA GLU A 1013 -28.94 36.02 0.89
C GLU A 1013 -29.00 36.74 2.25
N GLY A 1014 -29.16 38.06 2.25
CA GLY A 1014 -29.32 38.87 3.47
C GLY A 1014 -28.02 39.17 4.21
N TRP A 1015 -26.87 39.06 3.56
CA TRP A 1015 -25.59 39.46 4.14
C TRP A 1015 -25.53 40.99 4.29
N LYS A 1016 -24.92 41.41 5.41
CA LYS A 1016 -24.57 42.79 5.70
C LYS A 1016 -23.06 42.91 5.80
N LEU A 1017 -22.52 43.98 5.24
CA LEU A 1017 -21.13 44.33 5.38
C LEU A 1017 -20.94 45.10 6.69
N LEU A 1018 -19.95 44.71 7.50
CA LEU A 1018 -19.59 45.40 8.74
C LEU A 1018 -18.38 46.31 8.58
N PHE A 1019 -17.69 46.25 7.43
CA PHE A 1019 -16.56 47.12 7.11
C PHE A 1019 -16.46 47.31 5.60
N ASP A 1020 -16.47 48.57 5.15
CA ASP A 1020 -16.48 48.98 3.74
C ASP A 1020 -15.08 49.26 3.16
N GLY A 1021 -14.03 48.99 3.92
CA GLY A 1021 -12.65 49.33 3.56
C GLY A 1021 -12.24 50.77 3.90
N LYS A 1022 -13.17 51.62 4.33
CA LYS A 1022 -12.97 53.07 4.47
C LYS A 1022 -13.31 53.62 5.86
N LYS A 1023 -14.24 52.99 6.58
CA LYS A 1023 -14.65 53.45 7.92
C LYS A 1023 -15.01 52.30 8.85
N ILE A 1024 -14.72 52.49 10.14
CA ILE A 1024 -15.01 51.55 11.22
C ILE A 1024 -16.30 51.98 11.96
N GLU A 1025 -17.42 52.09 11.24
CA GLU A 1025 -18.68 52.63 11.80
C GLU A 1025 -19.50 51.56 12.56
N HIS A 1026 -19.39 50.29 12.19
CA HIS A 1026 -20.16 49.19 12.79
C HIS A 1026 -19.55 48.60 14.06
N PHE A 1027 -18.38 49.10 14.46
CA PHE A 1027 -17.67 48.68 15.67
C PHE A 1027 -17.50 49.86 16.64
N ARG A 1028 -17.30 49.52 17.91
CA ARG A 1028 -16.88 50.40 19.01
C ARG A 1028 -16.01 49.60 19.97
N ASN A 1029 -15.17 50.24 20.77
CA ASN A 1029 -14.47 49.51 21.82
C ASN A 1029 -15.45 49.02 22.89
N PHE A 1030 -15.15 47.85 23.46
CA PHE A 1030 -15.83 47.36 24.65
C PHE A 1030 -15.77 48.44 25.75
N LYS A 1031 -16.90 48.69 26.42
CA LYS A 1031 -17.15 49.73 27.43
C LYS A 1031 -17.05 51.17 26.95
N LYS A 1032 -16.95 51.41 25.64
CA LYS A 1032 -16.90 52.76 25.06
C LYS A 1032 -17.91 52.89 23.92
N ASN A 1033 -18.30 54.14 23.64
CA ASN A 1033 -19.19 54.47 22.50
C ASN A 1033 -18.40 54.75 21.20
N THR A 1034 -17.09 54.94 21.30
CA THR A 1034 -16.17 55.33 20.22
C THR A 1034 -15.19 54.20 19.88
N ILE A 1035 -14.48 54.36 18.76
CA ILE A 1035 -13.34 53.53 18.36
C ILE A 1035 -12.03 54.19 18.81
N GLY A 1036 -11.08 53.40 19.26
CA GLY A 1036 -9.75 53.82 19.69
C GLY A 1036 -8.85 54.15 18.50
N ALA A 1037 -7.92 55.09 18.69
CA ALA A 1037 -7.10 55.63 17.60
C ALA A 1037 -6.07 54.61 17.06
N ASP A 1038 -5.71 53.58 17.83
CA ASP A 1038 -4.80 52.52 17.37
C ASP A 1038 -5.51 51.47 16.49
N TRP A 1039 -6.85 51.45 16.45
CA TRP A 1039 -7.61 50.75 15.40
C TRP A 1039 -7.72 51.65 14.17
N ALA A 1040 -6.78 51.48 13.25
CA ALA A 1040 -6.63 52.27 12.04
C ALA A 1040 -7.13 51.51 10.80
N ILE A 1041 -7.11 52.18 9.65
CA ILE A 1041 -7.35 51.55 8.35
C ILE A 1041 -6.05 51.53 7.58
N GLU A 1042 -5.63 50.34 7.16
CA GLU A 1042 -4.43 50.12 6.37
C GLU A 1042 -4.73 49.09 5.28
N GLN A 1043 -4.32 49.36 4.03
CA GLN A 1043 -4.52 48.42 2.90
C GLN A 1043 -5.98 47.95 2.73
N ASN A 1044 -6.96 48.86 2.89
CA ASN A 1044 -8.39 48.54 2.88
C ASN A 1044 -8.82 47.48 3.92
N ALA A 1045 -8.12 47.42 5.06
CA ALA A 1045 -8.42 46.54 6.19
C ALA A 1045 -8.46 47.32 7.50
N ILE A 1046 -9.27 46.88 8.46
CA ILE A 1046 -9.15 47.31 9.85
C ILE A 1046 -7.83 46.75 10.37
N HIS A 1047 -6.96 47.61 10.90
CA HIS A 1047 -5.64 47.26 11.40
C HIS A 1047 -5.46 47.73 12.84
N LEU A 1048 -5.02 46.83 13.72
CA LEU A 1048 -4.51 47.23 15.03
C LEU A 1048 -3.04 47.67 14.88
N ASN A 1049 -2.80 48.97 14.96
CA ASN A 1049 -1.46 49.57 15.00
C ASN A 1049 -0.83 49.36 16.38
N ALA A 1050 -0.55 48.09 16.68
CA ALA A 1050 -0.07 47.64 17.98
C ALA A 1050 1.25 48.33 18.35
N LYS A 1051 1.22 49.07 19.46
CA LYS A 1051 2.37 49.70 20.10
C LYS A 1051 2.43 49.23 21.54
N GLN A 1052 3.64 48.98 22.03
CA GLN A 1052 3.84 48.59 23.42
C GLN A 1052 3.25 49.66 24.34
N ASN A 1053 2.39 49.23 25.26
CA ASN A 1053 1.77 50.14 26.20
C ASN A 1053 2.84 50.67 27.17
N PRO A 1054 3.02 51.99 27.32
CA PRO A 1054 4.03 52.57 28.21
C PRO A 1054 3.92 52.13 29.68
N ASN A 1055 2.72 51.69 30.08
CA ASN A 1055 2.42 51.25 31.45
C ASN A 1055 2.56 49.72 31.65
N GLY A 1056 3.04 48.99 30.64
CA GLY A 1056 3.19 47.53 30.70
C GLY A 1056 1.90 46.72 30.58
N HIS A 1057 0.76 47.36 30.27
CA HIS A 1057 -0.50 46.67 29.99
C HIS A 1057 -0.41 45.90 28.65
N TRP A 1058 -1.03 44.72 28.56
CA TRP A 1058 -0.93 43.84 27.38
C TRP A 1058 -1.71 44.38 26.16
N GLN A 1059 -2.85 45.05 26.38
CA GLN A 1059 -3.58 45.77 25.32
C GLN A 1059 -2.89 47.08 24.94
N THR A 1060 -3.07 47.48 23.68
CA THR A 1060 -2.60 48.76 23.17
C THR A 1060 -3.30 49.92 23.88
N LYS A 1061 -2.57 50.99 24.22
CA LYS A 1061 -3.05 52.10 25.08
C LYS A 1061 -4.37 52.72 24.59
N ASP A 1062 -4.44 53.08 23.30
CA ASP A 1062 -5.65 53.62 22.67
C ASP A 1062 -6.31 52.56 21.76
N GLY A 1063 -6.08 51.27 22.07
CA GLY A 1063 -6.73 50.11 21.48
C GLY A 1063 -7.86 49.59 22.38
N GLY A 1064 -7.72 48.33 22.82
CA GLY A 1064 -8.72 47.52 23.50
C GLY A 1064 -9.62 46.76 22.53
N ASP A 1065 -10.30 45.71 23.00
CA ASP A 1065 -11.17 44.88 22.17
C ASP A 1065 -12.30 45.70 21.55
N ILE A 1066 -12.61 45.43 20.28
CA ILE A 1066 -13.72 46.08 19.57
C ILE A 1066 -14.88 45.10 19.44
N ILE A 1067 -16.09 45.60 19.59
CA ILE A 1067 -17.33 44.83 19.48
C ILE A 1067 -18.25 45.44 18.43
N THR A 1068 -19.08 44.59 17.83
CA THR A 1068 -20.17 45.04 16.95
C THR A 1068 -21.14 45.96 17.69
N ARG A 1069 -21.79 46.88 16.98
CA ARG A 1069 -22.86 47.70 17.58
C ARG A 1069 -24.17 46.93 17.79
N GLU A 1070 -24.41 45.89 16.98
CA GLU A 1070 -25.57 44.98 17.12
C GLU A 1070 -25.17 43.69 17.85
N GLU A 1071 -26.14 43.10 18.56
CA GLU A 1071 -26.06 41.74 19.10
C GLU A 1071 -26.66 40.71 18.13
N TYR A 1072 -26.14 39.49 18.17
CA TYR A 1072 -26.55 38.38 17.32
C TYR A 1072 -26.79 37.12 18.17
N GLU A 1073 -27.79 36.33 17.80
CA GLU A 1073 -28.11 35.03 18.42
C GLU A 1073 -27.80 33.89 17.45
N ASN A 1074 -28.57 33.81 16.36
CA ASN A 1074 -28.33 32.91 15.24
C ASN A 1074 -27.74 33.71 14.08
N PHE A 1075 -26.52 33.36 13.69
CA PHE A 1075 -25.80 34.10 12.68
C PHE A 1075 -24.82 33.22 11.90
N GLU A 1076 -24.47 33.73 10.73
CA GLU A 1076 -23.30 33.31 9.98
C GLU A 1076 -22.40 34.52 9.77
N PHE A 1077 -21.18 34.42 10.29
CA PHE A 1077 -20.17 35.48 10.29
C PHE A 1077 -18.96 35.03 9.47
N VAL A 1078 -18.45 35.91 8.61
CA VAL A 1078 -17.26 35.66 7.79
C VAL A 1078 -16.36 36.88 7.85
N LEU A 1079 -15.06 36.66 7.97
CA LEU A 1079 -14.05 37.69 7.75
C LEU A 1079 -12.78 37.08 7.16
N ASP A 1080 -11.98 37.94 6.54
CA ASP A 1080 -10.59 37.63 6.26
C ASP A 1080 -9.71 38.29 7.31
N TRP A 1081 -8.74 37.55 7.84
CA TRP A 1081 -7.77 38.06 8.79
C TRP A 1081 -6.34 37.79 8.34
N LYS A 1082 -5.42 38.67 8.72
CA LYS A 1082 -3.98 38.52 8.58
C LYS A 1082 -3.36 38.88 9.92
N ILE A 1083 -2.37 38.12 10.38
CA ILE A 1083 -1.66 38.38 11.65
C ILE A 1083 -0.19 38.66 11.37
N GLY A 1084 0.42 39.51 12.19
CA GLY A 1084 1.87 39.70 12.21
C GLY A 1084 2.60 38.48 12.79
N ASN A 1085 3.90 38.38 12.52
CA ASN A 1085 4.72 37.30 13.04
C ASN A 1085 4.66 37.26 14.56
N CYS A 1086 4.46 36.05 15.10
CA CYS A 1086 4.27 35.76 16.51
C CYS A 1086 3.11 36.52 17.14
N GLY A 1087 2.10 36.93 16.37
CA GLY A 1087 0.96 37.69 16.88
C GLY A 1087 -0.18 36.83 17.44
N ASN A 1088 -0.98 37.44 18.30
CA ASN A 1088 -2.20 36.90 18.89
C ASN A 1088 -3.38 37.87 18.71
N SER A 1089 -4.56 37.33 18.46
CA SER A 1089 -5.85 38.03 18.42
C SER A 1089 -6.96 36.97 18.51
N GLY A 1090 -8.22 37.35 18.36
CA GLY A 1090 -9.31 36.40 18.45
C GLY A 1090 -10.63 36.95 17.95
N ILE A 1091 -11.51 36.04 17.55
CA ILE A 1091 -12.89 36.32 17.19
C ILE A 1091 -13.78 35.75 18.28
N MET A 1092 -14.35 36.61 19.11
CA MET A 1092 -15.29 36.19 20.15
C MET A 1092 -16.73 36.48 19.74
N TYR A 1093 -17.65 35.67 20.24
CA TYR A 1093 -19.09 35.85 19.98
C TYR A 1093 -19.90 35.57 21.25
N ASN A 1094 -21.18 35.93 21.24
CA ASN A 1094 -22.05 35.90 22.42
C ASN A 1094 -21.46 36.71 23.60
N VAL A 1095 -20.70 37.76 23.30
CA VAL A 1095 -20.10 38.66 24.30
C VAL A 1095 -21.19 39.50 24.95
N VAL A 1096 -21.17 39.60 26.29
CA VAL A 1096 -22.11 40.42 27.07
C VAL A 1096 -21.37 41.60 27.70
N GLU A 1097 -21.82 42.82 27.38
CA GLU A 1097 -21.31 44.04 28.00
C GLU A 1097 -22.21 44.43 29.18
N SER A 1098 -21.68 44.38 30.40
CA SER A 1098 -22.36 44.85 31.61
C SER A 1098 -21.34 45.24 32.67
N ASP A 1099 -21.73 46.02 33.69
CA ASP A 1099 -20.83 46.44 34.78
C ASP A 1099 -20.17 45.28 35.55
N LYS A 1100 -20.67 44.04 35.39
CA LYS A 1100 -20.09 42.83 35.98
C LYS A 1100 -18.86 42.30 35.26
N TYR A 1101 -18.65 42.71 34.00
CA TYR A 1101 -17.59 42.18 33.15
C TYR A 1101 -16.68 43.32 32.69
N GLU A 1102 -15.38 43.16 32.91
CA GLU A 1102 -14.32 44.07 32.51
C GLU A 1102 -13.79 43.76 31.10
N TYR A 1103 -13.87 42.49 30.67
CA TYR A 1103 -13.33 42.03 29.39
C TYR A 1103 -14.29 41.10 28.63
N VAL A 1104 -14.13 41.07 27.31
CA VAL A 1104 -15.00 40.30 26.39
C VAL A 1104 -14.90 38.77 26.62
N TRP A 1105 -13.70 38.26 26.93
CA TRP A 1105 -13.43 36.84 27.17
C TRP A 1105 -14.04 36.28 28.46
N GLN A 1106 -14.57 37.14 29.36
CA GLN A 1106 -15.29 36.69 30.55
C GLN A 1106 -16.66 36.09 30.22
N THR A 1107 -17.16 36.30 29.00
CA THR A 1107 -18.49 35.86 28.56
C THR A 1107 -18.48 35.14 27.22
N GLY A 1108 -17.75 35.67 26.24
CA GLY A 1108 -17.77 35.15 24.88
C GLY A 1108 -16.78 34.01 24.66
N PRO A 1109 -17.20 32.86 24.09
CA PRO A 1109 -16.28 31.89 23.52
C PRO A 1109 -15.51 32.47 22.32
N GLU A 1110 -14.33 31.90 22.04
CA GLU A 1110 -13.35 32.47 21.12
C GLU A 1110 -12.94 31.46 20.03
N MET A 1111 -13.04 31.86 18.77
CA MET A 1111 -12.25 31.27 17.69
C MET A 1111 -10.90 31.98 17.66
N GLN A 1112 -9.85 31.24 17.96
CA GLN A 1112 -8.51 31.79 18.15
C GLN A 1112 -7.87 32.27 16.82
N ILE A 1113 -7.15 33.40 16.86
CA ILE A 1113 -6.28 33.88 15.78
C ILE A 1113 -4.85 33.94 16.30
N LEU A 1114 -4.00 33.05 15.80
CA LEU A 1114 -2.62 32.95 16.25
C LEU A 1114 -1.65 32.77 15.10
N ASP A 1115 -0.43 33.27 15.25
CA ASP A 1115 0.71 32.68 14.57
C ASP A 1115 1.10 31.36 15.27
N ASN A 1116 0.62 30.25 14.72
CA ASN A 1116 0.89 28.90 15.23
C ASN A 1116 2.38 28.54 15.25
N THR A 1117 3.23 29.24 14.50
CA THR A 1117 4.64 28.89 14.41
C THR A 1117 5.43 29.42 15.59
N CYS A 1118 5.13 30.63 16.06
CA CYS A 1118 6.00 31.31 17.00
C CYS A 1118 5.31 32.11 18.11
N HIS A 1119 4.00 32.27 18.16
CA HIS A 1119 3.41 32.85 19.37
C HIS A 1119 3.61 31.88 20.56
N PRO A 1120 3.99 32.34 21.77
CA PRO A 1120 4.25 31.48 22.93
C PRO A 1120 3.09 30.53 23.29
N ASP A 1121 1.86 30.94 23.00
CA ASP A 1121 0.65 30.17 23.32
C ASP A 1121 0.46 28.93 22.43
N THR A 1122 1.18 28.82 21.30
CA THR A 1122 1.13 27.63 20.40
C THR A 1122 1.57 26.33 21.09
N LYS A 1123 2.23 26.43 22.25
CA LYS A 1123 2.59 25.29 23.10
C LYS A 1123 1.39 24.51 23.60
N TYR A 1124 0.21 25.14 23.65
CA TYR A 1124 -1.04 24.47 23.95
C TYR A 1124 -1.79 24.19 22.65
N PRO A 1125 -2.01 22.92 22.27
CA PRO A 1125 -2.68 22.57 21.02
C PRO A 1125 -4.11 23.09 20.88
N THR A 1126 -4.76 23.53 21.97
CA THR A 1126 -6.09 24.14 22.01
C THR A 1126 -6.08 25.68 21.96
N HIS A 1127 -4.89 26.29 21.81
CA HIS A 1127 -4.69 27.74 21.77
C HIS A 1127 -4.21 28.24 20.40
N ARG A 1128 -4.28 27.39 19.36
CA ARG A 1128 -3.82 27.67 18.00
C ARG A 1128 -4.94 28.26 17.14
N ALA A 1129 -4.55 28.86 16.03
CA ALA A 1129 -5.48 29.47 15.08
C ALA A 1129 -6.54 28.48 14.60
N GLY A 1130 -7.81 28.88 14.73
CA GLY A 1130 -8.98 28.10 14.37
C GLY A 1130 -9.57 27.27 15.51
N ASP A 1131 -8.83 27.09 16.62
CA ASP A 1131 -9.31 26.33 17.77
C ASP A 1131 -10.47 27.03 18.46
N LEU A 1132 -11.24 26.26 19.21
CA LEU A 1132 -12.01 26.82 20.30
C LEU A 1132 -11.09 26.97 21.51
N TYR A 1133 -10.71 28.21 21.77
CA TYR A 1133 -9.65 28.56 22.72
C TYR A 1133 -9.79 27.81 24.05
N ASP A 1134 -8.73 27.07 24.42
CA ASP A 1134 -8.59 26.26 25.65
C ASP A 1134 -9.57 25.09 25.80
N MET A 1135 -10.32 24.74 24.76
CA MET A 1135 -11.38 23.72 24.85
C MET A 1135 -11.35 22.66 23.74
N ILE A 1136 -11.16 23.04 22.48
CA ILE A 1136 -11.20 22.10 21.34
C ILE A 1136 -10.13 22.48 20.32
N GLU A 1137 -9.17 21.58 20.11
CA GLU A 1137 -8.17 21.65 19.04
C GLU A 1137 -8.83 21.43 17.66
N CYS A 1138 -8.36 22.15 16.65
CA CYS A 1138 -8.73 21.96 15.25
C CYS A 1138 -8.46 20.53 14.77
N LYS A 1139 -9.39 19.97 13.99
CA LYS A 1139 -9.19 18.64 13.36
C LYS A 1139 -7.92 18.58 12.51
N TYR A 1140 -7.64 19.65 11.75
CA TYR A 1140 -6.41 19.85 11.00
C TYR A 1140 -5.96 21.29 11.19
N PRO A 1141 -4.65 21.58 11.39
CA PRO A 1141 -4.18 22.95 11.27
C PRO A 1141 -4.43 23.38 9.81
N THR A 1142 -5.21 24.42 9.55
CA THR A 1142 -5.43 24.89 8.15
C THR A 1142 -5.03 26.34 7.95
N VAL A 1143 -4.41 26.92 8.98
CA VAL A 1143 -3.94 28.30 8.98
C VAL A 1143 -2.76 28.48 8.01
N LYS A 1144 -2.79 29.57 7.25
CA LYS A 1144 -1.65 30.01 6.44
C LYS A 1144 -0.62 30.73 7.32
N PRO A 1145 0.66 30.75 6.94
CA PRO A 1145 1.69 31.47 7.68
C PRO A 1145 1.33 32.94 7.96
N ALA A 1146 1.90 33.50 9.04
CA ALA A 1146 1.77 34.91 9.35
C ALA A 1146 2.15 35.81 8.16
N GLY A 1147 1.49 36.96 8.05
CA GLY A 1147 1.56 37.84 6.89
C GLY A 1147 0.65 37.45 5.71
N GLN A 1148 0.06 36.25 5.70
CA GLN A 1148 -0.92 35.84 4.69
C GLN A 1148 -2.36 36.00 5.17
N TRP A 1149 -3.28 36.18 4.21
CA TRP A 1149 -4.72 36.28 4.48
C TRP A 1149 -5.37 34.91 4.65
N ASN A 1150 -6.03 34.73 5.78
CA ASN A 1150 -6.85 33.58 6.15
C ASN A 1150 -8.32 33.99 6.14
N THR A 1151 -9.23 33.07 5.78
CA THR A 1151 -10.67 33.31 5.84
C THR A 1151 -11.27 32.49 6.99
N ALA A 1152 -11.88 33.18 7.96
CA ALA A 1152 -12.62 32.56 9.06
C ALA A 1152 -14.14 32.66 8.81
N ARG A 1153 -14.87 31.59 9.11
CA ARG A 1153 -16.34 31.57 9.11
C ARG A 1153 -16.87 30.89 10.36
N ILE A 1154 -17.77 31.57 11.07
CA ILE A 1154 -18.44 31.06 12.27
C ILE A 1154 -19.93 30.97 11.98
N VAL A 1155 -20.49 29.77 12.09
CA VAL A 1155 -21.93 29.52 11.99
C VAL A 1155 -22.44 29.19 13.38
N SER A 1156 -23.27 30.05 13.98
CA SER A 1156 -24.00 29.77 15.22
C SER A 1156 -25.48 29.65 14.89
N ASN A 1157 -26.04 28.45 15.00
CA ASN A 1157 -27.45 28.20 14.68
C ASN A 1157 -28.08 27.32 15.75
N LYS A 1158 -29.01 27.89 16.52
CA LYS A 1158 -29.77 27.22 17.59
C LYS A 1158 -28.86 26.51 18.60
N GLY A 1159 -27.73 27.16 18.95
CA GLY A 1159 -26.74 26.65 19.89
C GLY A 1159 -25.71 25.69 19.30
N LYS A 1160 -25.87 25.20 18.06
CA LYS A 1160 -24.80 24.48 17.36
C LYS A 1160 -23.85 25.49 16.71
N VAL A 1161 -22.57 25.38 17.04
CA VAL A 1161 -21.51 26.25 16.51
C VAL A 1161 -20.54 25.45 15.66
N THR A 1162 -20.18 26.00 14.50
CA THR A 1162 -19.16 25.45 13.62
C THR A 1162 -18.17 26.53 13.22
N PHE A 1163 -16.87 26.25 13.41
CA PHE A 1163 -15.77 27.07 12.92
C PHE A 1163 -15.22 26.50 11.62
N TRP A 1164 -15.01 27.41 10.67
CA TRP A 1164 -14.38 27.13 9.40
C TRP A 1164 -13.16 28.02 9.24
N LEU A 1165 -12.04 27.43 8.86
CA LEU A 1165 -10.81 28.16 8.54
C LEU A 1165 -10.30 27.72 7.17
N ASN A 1166 -10.15 28.70 6.26
CA ASN A 1166 -9.72 28.49 4.87
C ASN A 1166 -10.55 27.41 4.12
N GLY A 1167 -11.85 27.40 4.37
CA GLY A 1167 -12.79 26.46 3.73
C GLY A 1167 -12.91 25.09 4.41
N HIS A 1168 -12.09 24.78 5.43
CA HIS A 1168 -12.19 23.54 6.19
C HIS A 1168 -13.01 23.72 7.45
N ASN A 1169 -13.93 22.80 7.74
CA ASN A 1169 -14.56 22.69 9.06
C ASN A 1169 -13.51 22.19 10.06
N VAL A 1170 -13.07 23.07 10.95
CA VAL A 1170 -11.99 22.78 11.90
C VAL A 1170 -12.52 22.38 13.28
N VAL A 1171 -13.66 22.95 13.71
CA VAL A 1171 -14.27 22.69 15.03
C VAL A 1171 -15.80 22.73 14.91
N THR A 1172 -16.50 21.76 15.52
CA THR A 1172 -17.97 21.75 15.64
C THR A 1172 -18.38 21.30 17.04
N PHE A 1173 -19.31 22.02 17.67
CA PHE A 1173 -19.82 21.71 19.03
C PHE A 1173 -21.22 22.28 19.24
N SER A 1174 -21.87 21.85 20.32
CA SER A 1174 -23.16 22.40 20.77
C SER A 1174 -22.96 23.13 22.09
N MET A 1175 -23.39 24.37 22.16
CA MET A 1175 -23.45 25.13 23.40
C MET A 1175 -24.63 24.68 24.26
N SER A 1176 -24.49 24.82 25.58
CA SER A 1176 -25.53 24.53 26.59
C SER A 1176 -25.86 23.04 26.84
N ASP A 1177 -25.26 22.10 26.11
CA ASP A 1177 -25.44 20.67 26.39
C ASP A 1177 -24.56 20.20 27.58
N PRO A 1178 -24.74 18.96 28.09
CA PRO A 1178 -23.93 18.45 29.19
C PRO A 1178 -22.43 18.41 28.86
N GLU A 1179 -22.08 18.16 27.60
CA GLU A 1179 -20.69 18.11 27.14
C GLU A 1179 -20.03 19.50 27.24
N TRP A 1180 -20.74 20.55 26.85
CA TRP A 1180 -20.33 21.95 26.98
C TRP A 1180 -19.99 22.31 28.42
N LYS A 1181 -20.85 21.95 29.37
CA LYS A 1181 -20.61 22.22 30.80
C LYS A 1181 -19.36 21.48 31.30
N GLN A 1182 -19.16 20.24 30.88
CA GLN A 1182 -17.96 19.49 31.23
C GLN A 1182 -16.70 20.09 30.62
N ARG A 1183 -16.78 20.62 29.38
CA ARG A 1183 -15.66 21.31 28.73
C ARG A 1183 -15.26 22.58 29.48
N ILE A 1184 -16.23 23.41 29.88
CA ILE A 1184 -15.97 24.60 30.71
C ILE A 1184 -15.34 24.21 32.05
N ALA A 1185 -15.85 23.16 32.72
CA ALA A 1185 -15.30 22.71 33.99
C ALA A 1185 -13.84 22.19 33.89
N LYS A 1186 -13.41 21.77 32.70
CA LYS A 1186 -12.05 21.29 32.40
C LYS A 1186 -11.11 22.35 31.82
N SER A 1187 -11.62 23.55 31.50
CA SER A 1187 -10.83 24.65 30.97
C SER A 1187 -10.48 25.68 32.06
N LYS A 1188 -9.68 26.69 31.71
CA LYS A 1188 -9.38 27.83 32.57
C LYS A 1188 -10.60 28.70 32.89
N PHE A 1189 -11.71 28.49 32.19
CA PHE A 1189 -12.94 29.27 32.36
C PHE A 1189 -13.85 28.74 33.47
N LYS A 1190 -13.50 27.62 34.14
CA LYS A 1190 -14.33 26.98 35.18
C LYS A 1190 -14.82 27.91 36.29
N ASP A 1191 -14.03 28.93 36.64
CA ASP A 1191 -14.33 29.89 37.71
C ASP A 1191 -14.99 31.19 37.18
N MET A 1192 -15.21 31.30 35.87
CA MET A 1192 -15.83 32.47 35.22
C MET A 1192 -17.33 32.25 35.04
N ALA A 1193 -18.12 32.64 36.04
CA ALA A 1193 -19.56 32.39 36.07
C ALA A 1193 -20.37 32.96 34.89
N GLY A 1194 -19.83 33.89 34.09
CA GLY A 1194 -20.46 34.45 32.90
C GLY A 1194 -20.11 33.75 31.57
N PHE A 1195 -19.10 32.87 31.56
CA PHE A 1195 -18.49 32.36 30.34
C PHE A 1195 -19.38 31.34 29.61
N GLY A 1196 -19.62 31.55 28.32
CA GLY A 1196 -20.27 30.58 27.44
C GLY A 1196 -21.74 30.28 27.78
N ILE A 1197 -22.41 31.17 28.52
CA ILE A 1197 -23.82 31.02 28.93
C ILE A 1197 -24.78 31.75 27.98
N ALA A 1198 -24.37 32.93 27.50
CA ALA A 1198 -25.22 33.76 26.66
C ALA A 1198 -25.47 33.07 25.30
N LYS A 1199 -26.73 33.09 24.86
CA LYS A 1199 -27.14 32.63 23.52
C LYS A 1199 -27.12 33.76 22.50
N LYS A 1200 -27.17 35.01 22.97
CA LYS A 1200 -27.17 36.24 22.18
C LYS A 1200 -26.16 37.21 22.78
N GLY A 1201 -25.38 37.86 21.92
CA GLY A 1201 -24.42 38.89 22.36
C GLY A 1201 -23.68 39.52 21.18
N TYR A 1202 -22.67 40.33 21.49
CA TYR A 1202 -21.84 40.99 20.48
C TYR A 1202 -20.81 40.03 19.87
N ILE A 1203 -20.32 40.38 18.68
CA ILE A 1203 -19.11 39.79 18.10
C ILE A 1203 -17.94 40.72 18.38
N SER A 1204 -16.81 40.18 18.84
CA SER A 1204 -15.61 40.94 19.17
C SER A 1204 -14.41 40.54 18.34
N LEU A 1205 -13.58 41.53 17.99
CA LEU A 1205 -12.22 41.35 17.47
C LEU A 1205 -11.25 41.84 18.55
N GLN A 1206 -10.34 40.95 18.95
CA GLN A 1206 -9.50 41.16 20.13
C GLN A 1206 -8.26 42.01 19.84
N ASP A 1207 -7.94 42.93 20.77
CA ASP A 1207 -6.62 43.55 20.88
C ASP A 1207 -5.81 42.76 21.91
N HIS A 1208 -4.82 41.99 21.44
CA HIS A 1208 -3.84 41.31 22.29
C HIS A 1208 -2.43 41.90 22.18
N GLY A 1209 -2.33 43.18 21.80
CA GLY A 1209 -1.06 43.89 21.71
C GLY A 1209 -0.23 43.55 20.46
N ASP A 1210 -0.80 42.83 19.50
CA ASP A 1210 -0.12 42.38 18.28
C ASP A 1210 -0.79 42.90 17.01
N LYS A 1211 0.01 43.07 15.95
CA LYS A 1211 -0.48 43.55 14.66
C LYS A 1211 -1.42 42.54 14.03
N VAL A 1212 -2.68 42.92 13.84
CA VAL A 1212 -3.70 42.13 13.15
C VAL A 1212 -4.41 43.01 12.12
N TRP A 1213 -4.88 42.40 11.04
CA TRP A 1213 -5.68 43.05 10.00
C TRP A 1213 -6.95 42.24 9.73
N PHE A 1214 -8.08 42.92 9.52
CA PHE A 1214 -9.37 42.33 9.19
C PHE A 1214 -10.02 43.03 7.99
N LYS A 1215 -10.51 42.25 7.03
CA LYS A 1215 -11.29 42.75 5.88
C LYS A 1215 -12.39 41.77 5.51
N ASN A 1216 -13.23 42.12 4.54
CA ASN A 1216 -14.31 41.25 4.06
C ASN A 1216 -15.25 40.81 5.21
N ILE A 1217 -15.44 41.68 6.21
CA ILE A 1217 -16.20 41.39 7.42
C ILE A 1217 -17.68 41.48 7.09
N LYS A 1218 -18.37 40.35 7.09
CA LYS A 1218 -19.78 40.23 6.72
C LYS A 1218 -20.53 39.30 7.65
N ILE A 1219 -21.82 39.58 7.84
CA ILE A 1219 -22.70 38.80 8.69
C ILE A 1219 -24.09 38.67 8.09
N ARG A 1220 -24.73 37.52 8.26
CA ARG A 1220 -26.19 37.36 8.07
C ARG A 1220 -26.82 36.71 9.30
N LYS A 1221 -28.08 37.06 9.56
CA LYS A 1221 -28.91 36.40 10.58
C LYS A 1221 -29.55 35.17 9.94
N ILE A 1222 -29.51 34.01 10.60
CA ILE A 1222 -29.96 32.71 10.05
C ILE A 1222 -31.01 32.02 10.90
#